data_AF-A0A4Q1BQ63-F1
#
_entry.id   AF-A0A4Q1BQ63-F1
#
_cell.length_a   1.000
_cell.length_b   1.000
_cell.length_c   1.000
_cell.angle_alpha   90.00
_cell.angle_beta   90.00
_cell.angle_gamma   90.00
#
_symmetry.space_group_name_H-M   'P 1'
#
loop_
_entity.id
_entity.type
_entity.pdbx_description
1 polymer ?
#
loop_
_entity_poly.entity_id
_entity_poly.type
_entity_poly.pdbx_seq_one_letter_code
_entity_poly.pdbx_strand_id
1 'polypeptide(L)'
;MSELFASVPFDILGDSPLPRKVLYHILERTPDVRTLIQIIPLLPPVLQRHTLIRSLPLVFLLIRQIAKCNAQAVFPIAIDIFFTRIHQSQSKLNAEELDGIYDDVLRAIGRFAHLSELRNEEDTKGSLPPYIVKQVVRVTEHYLIMLDCLPGNSQKKSKMGEKTLKRLFSPRYLSGSVRDVVINHCEERGVDMKEGWYWRCFESSANEGKFRLAKTFLKKIRSGDLDNEFVQEENNGNLLEEQRLIDDTILVRKTQTKEFTSAIGSLLLPSTSIDDQIEDQDTNTSTSEDLPISHSTVGSSMRYDGTNDLFEGSMKNLKSHIPYAWSTLLHRLSRDGRIGQEKLNNVVDVMPEEAKTNHGSASIMWGLIKRGEPEQAMEIFHGLVEQTQHLLEHTQSTLKSEDEEVLSGGCYTNSRHKPPIDRAILAVATQAAYQIEGNLDIAIRLTDMYAVRPRRLSSTSNSDIQIVLDTRNLNVLLRLCVSAGSPSTALRLFHAAYPRWGIWPDHYSLSLILDVCRFPRQHHNDHQNDRQRHSHLNSSDSSGSFEQKDEFRDRLRLLSSSWRLKLADRDLSFEDRGEWEAYEFSGFSRGDTSILLDPPGYTWSGEYGSLSPWEKGREMFREVVLGNWPYLRYIQNPLDSQGTLKTVASFFSNTPSGSSSRPSYDVKPDQLGGQTESREKEMVGTGRGELEMPLKNARYTYMIPNSRCWHSYILLLGYWGRAEEIPLALAWMRYLDVRPLRRTLVVALAYVADMGGQRMYVRGMGWVGDEERLRMWLVDWLDGGSTHSDVSVQGPLNGGESQMLDEENDNELGRYRENMVDKDQGAGQHDQQEEEETVEEEEGEERWSLVPGESEVADWIRHLSERGERMTA
;
A
#
# COMPACT_ATOMS: atom_id res chain seq x y z
N MET A 1 -12.79 42.42 -21.04
CA MET A 1 -13.65 41.21 -21.12
C MET A 1 -12.95 39.95 -20.61
N SER A 2 -11.66 39.72 -20.90
CA SER A 2 -10.90 38.56 -20.36
C SER A 2 -10.63 38.62 -18.86
N GLU A 3 -10.31 39.79 -18.30
CA GLU A 3 -10.14 40.00 -16.85
C GLU A 3 -11.49 40.01 -16.12
N LEU A 4 -12.54 40.47 -16.81
CA LEU A 4 -13.91 40.53 -16.29
C LEU A 4 -14.51 39.16 -15.95
N PHE A 5 -14.03 38.06 -16.55
CA PHE A 5 -14.49 36.71 -16.22
C PHE A 5 -13.64 36.02 -15.15
N ALA A 6 -12.39 36.45 -14.93
CA ALA A 6 -11.54 35.91 -13.86
C ALA A 6 -11.98 36.43 -12.48
N SER A 7 -12.72 37.55 -12.43
CA SER A 7 -13.16 38.22 -11.21
C SER A 7 -14.65 38.09 -10.91
N VAL A 8 -15.44 37.37 -11.71
CA VAL A 8 -16.88 37.16 -11.42
C VAL A 8 -16.99 35.93 -10.51
N PRO A 9 -17.46 36.09 -9.25
CA PRO A 9 -17.77 34.96 -8.39
C PRO A 9 -18.77 34.04 -9.10
N PHE A 10 -18.46 32.74 -9.17
CA PHE A 10 -19.39 31.75 -9.73
C PHE A 10 -20.77 31.76 -9.04
N ASP A 11 -20.84 32.30 -7.81
CA ASP A 11 -22.08 32.51 -7.05
C ASP A 11 -23.09 33.48 -7.74
N ILE A 12 -22.68 34.23 -8.77
CA ILE A 12 -23.54 35.16 -9.51
C ILE A 12 -24.19 34.50 -10.75
N LEU A 13 -23.74 33.29 -11.13
CA LEU A 13 -24.36 32.53 -12.21
C LEU A 13 -25.60 31.83 -11.67
N GLY A 14 -26.75 32.52 -11.67
CA GLY A 14 -28.05 31.92 -11.35
C GLY A 14 -28.40 30.72 -12.25
N ASP A 15 -29.49 30.01 -11.92
CA ASP A 15 -29.95 28.73 -12.52
C ASP A 15 -30.07 28.67 -14.06
N SER A 16 -29.82 29.78 -14.76
CA SER A 16 -29.75 29.81 -16.22
C SER A 16 -28.48 29.10 -16.73
N PRO A 17 -28.60 28.09 -17.61
CA PRO A 17 -27.44 27.38 -18.12
C PRO A 17 -26.59 28.27 -19.03
N LEU A 18 -25.27 28.19 -18.83
CA LEU A 18 -24.27 28.96 -19.57
C LEU A 18 -24.37 28.71 -21.09
N PRO A 19 -24.23 29.76 -21.93
CA PRO A 19 -24.16 29.57 -23.38
C PRO A 19 -22.96 28.68 -23.77
N ARG A 20 -23.16 27.71 -24.68
CA ARG A 20 -22.10 26.79 -25.15
C ARG A 20 -20.80 27.47 -25.56
N LYS A 21 -20.87 28.65 -26.22
CA LYS A 21 -19.69 29.42 -26.62
C LYS A 21 -18.85 29.88 -25.43
N VAL A 22 -19.49 30.23 -24.31
CA VAL A 22 -18.82 30.64 -23.08
C VAL A 22 -18.12 29.45 -22.45
N LEU A 23 -18.81 28.30 -22.31
CA LEU A 23 -18.21 27.07 -21.79
C LEU A 23 -17.02 26.59 -22.64
N TYR A 24 -17.15 26.65 -23.96
CA TYR A 24 -16.05 26.31 -24.87
C TYR A 24 -14.84 27.23 -24.62
N HIS A 25 -15.06 28.54 -24.51
CA HIS A 25 -13.99 29.52 -24.26
C HIS A 25 -13.34 29.35 -22.88
N ILE A 26 -14.11 28.95 -21.86
CA ILE A 26 -13.57 28.66 -20.53
C ILE A 26 -12.70 27.39 -20.57
N LEU A 27 -13.20 26.31 -21.17
CA LEU A 27 -12.44 25.07 -21.31
C LEU A 27 -11.20 25.23 -22.21
N GLU A 28 -11.23 26.12 -23.20
CA GLU A 28 -10.06 26.38 -24.07
C GLU A 28 -8.92 27.08 -23.31
N ARG A 29 -9.24 27.87 -22.27
CA ARG A 29 -8.28 28.63 -21.45
C ARG A 29 -7.58 27.85 -20.35
N THR A 30 -7.61 26.52 -20.41
CA THR A 30 -6.93 25.61 -19.48
C THR A 30 -7.33 25.91 -18.02
N PRO A 31 -8.59 25.60 -17.66
CA PRO A 31 -9.12 25.89 -16.33
C PRO A 31 -8.32 25.14 -15.25
N ASP A 32 -8.16 25.76 -14.08
CA ASP A 32 -7.65 25.08 -12.89
C ASP A 32 -8.64 23.99 -12.43
N VAL A 33 -8.17 23.08 -11.57
CA VAL A 33 -8.98 21.94 -11.07
C VAL A 33 -10.28 22.43 -10.41
N ARG A 34 -10.22 23.57 -9.71
CA ARG A 34 -11.40 24.17 -9.06
C ARG A 34 -12.45 24.62 -10.09
N THR A 35 -12.03 25.32 -11.14
CA THR A 35 -12.94 25.73 -12.22
C THR A 35 -13.52 24.52 -12.95
N LEU A 36 -12.75 23.44 -13.15
CA LEU A 36 -13.26 22.19 -13.71
C LEU A 36 -14.40 21.62 -12.84
N ILE A 37 -14.18 21.48 -11.53
CA ILE A 37 -15.18 20.98 -10.58
C ILE A 37 -16.47 21.82 -10.63
N GLN A 38 -16.36 23.13 -10.76
CA GLN A 38 -17.52 24.03 -10.85
C GLN A 38 -18.26 23.94 -12.19
N ILE A 39 -17.56 23.65 -13.29
CA ILE A 39 -18.16 23.58 -14.63
C ILE A 39 -18.88 22.25 -14.87
N ILE A 40 -18.40 21.15 -14.29
CA ILE A 40 -18.92 19.80 -14.56
C ILE A 40 -20.44 19.70 -14.34
N PRO A 41 -21.03 20.18 -13.23
CA PRO A 41 -22.48 20.12 -13.00
C PRO A 41 -23.29 20.97 -14.00
N LEU A 42 -22.67 21.98 -14.61
CA LEU A 42 -23.32 22.89 -15.56
C LEU A 42 -23.36 22.33 -17.00
N LEU A 43 -22.56 21.30 -17.29
CA LEU A 43 -22.46 20.72 -18.64
C LEU A 43 -23.69 19.92 -19.09
N PRO A 44 -24.27 19.00 -18.30
CA PRO A 44 -25.43 18.21 -18.73
C PRO A 44 -26.58 19.04 -19.33
N PRO A 45 -27.09 20.11 -18.69
CA PRO A 45 -28.21 20.88 -19.25
C PRO A 45 -27.84 21.61 -20.55
N VAL A 46 -26.57 22.01 -20.72
CA VAL A 46 -26.09 22.64 -21.95
C VAL A 46 -25.97 21.63 -23.08
N LEU A 47 -25.44 20.44 -22.80
CA LEU A 47 -25.26 19.37 -23.78
C LEU A 47 -26.62 18.84 -24.29
N GLN A 48 -27.62 18.75 -23.41
CA GLN A 48 -28.99 18.33 -23.76
C GLN A 48 -29.66 19.26 -24.78
N ARG A 49 -29.33 20.56 -24.79
CA ARG A 49 -29.92 21.56 -25.71
C ARG A 49 -29.36 21.54 -27.13
N HIS A 50 -28.27 20.81 -27.38
CA HIS A 50 -27.58 20.80 -28.67
C HIS A 50 -27.73 19.46 -29.38
N THR A 51 -27.28 19.34 -30.63
CA THR A 51 -27.18 18.05 -31.34
C THR A 51 -25.91 17.31 -30.92
N LEU A 52 -25.84 15.98 -31.08
CA LEU A 52 -24.68 15.18 -30.66
C LEU A 52 -23.37 15.73 -31.21
N ILE A 53 -23.33 15.95 -32.53
CA ILE A 53 -22.18 16.49 -33.28
C ILE A 53 -21.71 17.83 -32.70
N ARG A 54 -22.64 18.65 -32.19
CA ARG A 54 -22.31 19.94 -31.56
C ARG A 54 -21.85 19.77 -30.11
N SER A 55 -22.37 18.79 -29.37
CA SER A 55 -21.98 18.53 -27.98
C SER A 55 -20.62 17.86 -27.84
N LEU A 56 -20.26 16.93 -28.73
CA LEU A 56 -19.06 16.09 -28.58
C LEU A 56 -17.74 16.88 -28.49
N PRO A 57 -17.48 17.93 -29.30
CA PRO A 57 -16.26 18.72 -29.16
C PRO A 57 -16.08 19.33 -27.76
N LEU A 58 -17.18 19.66 -27.07
CA LEU A 58 -17.12 20.21 -25.71
C LEU A 58 -16.74 19.13 -24.69
N VAL A 59 -17.26 17.91 -24.85
CA VAL A 59 -16.92 16.75 -24.01
C VAL A 59 -15.46 16.34 -24.22
N PHE A 60 -14.99 16.29 -25.47
CA PHE A 60 -13.59 15.98 -25.77
C PHE A 60 -12.63 17.05 -25.24
N LEU A 61 -13.03 18.32 -25.33
CA LEU A 61 -12.26 19.42 -24.74
C LEU A 61 -12.22 19.31 -23.21
N LEU A 62 -13.33 18.95 -22.57
CA LEU A 62 -13.37 18.68 -21.13
C LEU A 62 -12.41 17.55 -20.75
N ILE A 63 -12.50 16.37 -21.40
CA ILE A 63 -11.60 15.23 -21.12
C ILE A 63 -10.14 15.64 -21.30
N ARG A 64 -9.84 16.40 -22.37
CA ARG A 64 -8.49 16.93 -22.63
C ARG A 64 -8.00 17.85 -21.51
N GLN A 65 -8.85 18.71 -20.95
CA GLN A 65 -8.45 19.60 -19.85
C GLN A 65 -8.35 18.88 -18.52
N ILE A 66 -9.23 17.92 -18.23
CA ILE A 66 -9.10 17.04 -17.06
C ILE A 66 -7.77 16.30 -17.12
N ALA A 67 -7.42 15.76 -18.31
CA ALA A 67 -6.12 15.16 -18.56
C ALA A 67 -4.99 16.15 -18.35
N LYS A 68 -5.07 17.38 -18.87
CA LYS A 68 -4.01 18.40 -18.71
C LYS A 68 -3.80 18.80 -17.25
N CYS A 69 -4.86 18.93 -16.47
CA CYS A 69 -4.82 19.40 -15.08
C CYS A 69 -4.63 18.26 -14.07
N ASN A 70 -4.41 17.02 -14.53
CA ASN A 70 -4.34 15.82 -13.71
C ASN A 70 -5.53 15.65 -12.75
N ALA A 71 -6.73 16.09 -13.16
CA ALA A 71 -7.92 16.09 -12.32
C ALA A 71 -8.62 14.72 -12.33
N GLN A 72 -7.88 13.65 -12.02
CA GLN A 72 -8.32 12.26 -12.20
C GLN A 72 -9.64 11.95 -11.48
N ALA A 73 -9.87 12.54 -10.29
CA ALA A 73 -11.09 12.35 -9.50
C ALA A 73 -12.38 12.77 -10.24
N VAL A 74 -12.30 13.72 -11.18
CA VAL A 74 -13.47 14.24 -11.90
C VAL A 74 -13.66 13.56 -13.26
N PHE A 75 -12.71 12.69 -13.65
CA PHE A 75 -12.73 12.02 -14.94
C PHE A 75 -13.91 11.05 -15.14
N PRO A 76 -14.33 10.22 -14.16
CA PRO A 76 -15.49 9.34 -14.34
C PRO A 76 -16.76 10.12 -14.66
N ILE A 77 -16.98 11.26 -14.00
CA ILE A 77 -18.16 12.10 -14.22
C ILE A 77 -18.19 12.61 -15.68
N ALA A 78 -17.03 12.98 -16.23
CA ALA A 78 -16.94 13.37 -17.64
C ALA A 78 -17.27 12.22 -18.60
N ILE A 79 -16.89 10.98 -18.25
CA ILE A 79 -17.24 9.77 -19.00
C ILE A 79 -18.73 9.45 -18.88
N ASP A 80 -19.35 9.62 -17.70
CA ASP A 80 -20.78 9.39 -17.51
C ASP A 80 -21.63 10.41 -18.29
N ILE A 81 -21.17 11.67 -18.34
CA ILE A 81 -21.76 12.71 -19.21
C ILE A 81 -21.67 12.29 -20.69
N PHE A 82 -20.54 11.73 -21.10
CA PHE A 82 -20.36 11.19 -22.45
C PHE A 82 -21.33 10.02 -22.73
N PHE A 83 -21.40 9.03 -21.84
CA PHE A 83 -22.30 7.87 -21.98
C PHE A 83 -23.76 8.27 -22.07
N THR A 84 -24.21 9.12 -21.15
CA THR A 84 -25.57 9.67 -21.15
C THR A 84 -25.89 10.32 -22.49
N ARG A 85 -24.91 11.03 -23.06
CA ARG A 85 -25.09 11.75 -24.31
C ARG A 85 -25.17 10.83 -25.53
N ILE A 86 -24.40 9.75 -25.53
CA ILE A 86 -24.45 8.73 -26.59
C ILE A 86 -25.78 7.98 -26.55
N HIS A 87 -26.25 7.56 -25.38
CA HIS A 87 -27.56 6.90 -25.23
C HIS A 87 -28.72 7.75 -25.76
N GLN A 88 -28.72 9.06 -25.47
CA GLN A 88 -29.73 9.98 -26.00
C GLN A 88 -29.74 10.10 -27.53
N SER A 89 -28.62 9.77 -28.19
CA SER A 89 -28.42 9.98 -29.62
C SER A 89 -28.32 8.67 -30.41
N GLN A 90 -28.45 7.52 -29.75
CA GLN A 90 -28.17 6.20 -30.32
C GLN A 90 -28.98 5.88 -31.58
N SER A 91 -30.24 6.33 -31.64
CA SER A 91 -31.13 6.05 -32.78
C SER A 91 -30.75 6.77 -34.08
N LYS A 92 -29.78 7.68 -34.04
CA LYS A 92 -29.36 8.49 -35.19
C LYS A 92 -27.98 8.16 -35.72
N LEU A 93 -27.23 7.28 -35.03
CA LEU A 93 -25.84 6.98 -35.37
C LEU A 93 -25.76 5.70 -36.19
N ASN A 94 -24.90 5.70 -37.20
CA ASN A 94 -24.47 4.47 -37.84
C ASN A 94 -23.22 3.89 -37.12
N ALA A 95 -22.84 2.65 -37.45
CA ALA A 95 -21.71 1.98 -36.79
C ALA A 95 -20.36 2.69 -37.02
N GLU A 96 -20.13 3.28 -38.20
CA GLU A 96 -18.89 3.99 -38.53
C GLU A 96 -18.75 5.32 -37.77
N GLU A 97 -19.84 6.07 -37.64
CA GLU A 97 -19.91 7.29 -36.84
C GLU A 97 -19.69 6.97 -35.37
N LEU A 98 -20.32 5.89 -34.88
CA LEU A 98 -20.12 5.42 -33.51
C LEU A 98 -18.64 5.07 -33.27
N ASP A 99 -18.01 4.28 -34.15
CA ASP A 99 -16.59 3.94 -34.06
C ASP A 99 -15.69 5.19 -34.03
N GLY A 100 -15.95 6.16 -34.92
CA GLY A 100 -15.20 7.41 -34.96
C GLY A 100 -15.31 8.20 -33.65
N ILE A 101 -16.49 8.22 -33.01
CA ILE A 101 -16.73 8.91 -31.75
C ILE A 101 -15.96 8.24 -30.60
N TYR A 102 -16.00 6.91 -30.47
CA TYR A 102 -15.26 6.20 -29.42
C TYR A 102 -13.75 6.24 -29.65
N ASP A 103 -13.30 6.16 -30.89
CA ASP A 103 -11.89 6.37 -31.23
C ASP A 103 -11.45 7.76 -30.74
N ASP A 104 -12.19 8.82 -31.05
CA ASP A 104 -11.87 10.19 -30.60
C ASP A 104 -11.83 10.33 -29.07
N VAL A 105 -12.75 9.68 -28.34
CA VAL A 105 -12.71 9.62 -26.86
C VAL A 105 -11.43 8.94 -26.40
N LEU A 106 -11.14 7.73 -26.89
CA LEU A 106 -9.92 7.00 -26.53
C LEU A 106 -8.68 7.84 -26.83
N ARG A 107 -8.67 8.62 -27.92
CA ARG A 107 -7.58 9.56 -28.24
C ARG A 107 -7.42 10.65 -27.19
N ALA A 108 -8.52 11.19 -26.70
CA ALA A 108 -8.51 12.20 -25.64
C ALA A 108 -7.99 11.62 -24.32
N ILE A 109 -8.40 10.39 -23.98
CA ILE A 109 -7.94 9.65 -22.79
C ILE A 109 -6.44 9.35 -22.86
N GLY A 110 -5.91 9.06 -24.05
CA GLY A 110 -4.48 8.80 -24.22
C GLY A 110 -3.60 9.87 -23.61
N ARG A 111 -4.03 11.14 -23.61
CA ARG A 111 -3.25 12.27 -23.11
C ARG A 111 -2.86 12.17 -21.64
N PHE A 112 -3.58 11.38 -20.82
CA PHE A 112 -3.20 11.13 -19.44
C PHE A 112 -1.80 10.49 -19.32
N ALA A 113 -1.34 9.71 -20.32
CA ALA A 113 -0.02 9.10 -20.22
C ALA A 113 1.14 10.07 -20.46
N HIS A 114 0.91 11.23 -21.11
CA HIS A 114 1.96 12.24 -21.28
C HIS A 114 2.28 12.98 -19.96
N LEU A 115 1.37 12.93 -18.98
CA LEU A 115 1.66 13.48 -17.65
C LEU A 115 2.55 12.55 -16.84
N SER A 116 2.50 11.24 -17.07
CA SER A 116 3.42 10.29 -16.45
C SER A 116 4.87 10.53 -16.91
N GLU A 117 5.06 10.89 -18.18
CA GLU A 117 6.38 11.19 -18.76
C GLU A 117 7.07 12.41 -18.12
N LEU A 118 6.30 13.40 -17.65
CA LEU A 118 6.85 14.56 -16.91
C LEU A 118 7.29 14.20 -15.48
N ARG A 119 6.85 13.05 -14.94
CA ARG A 119 7.23 12.63 -13.58
C ARG A 119 8.53 11.82 -13.55
N ASN A 120 8.85 11.06 -14.60
CA ASN A 120 10.09 10.26 -14.70
C ASN A 120 10.58 10.26 -16.17
N GLU A 121 11.61 11.04 -16.50
CA GLU A 121 12.13 11.19 -17.88
C GLU A 121 12.75 9.90 -18.48
N GLU A 122 12.96 8.85 -17.69
CA GLU A 122 13.70 7.65 -18.13
C GLU A 122 12.83 6.40 -18.37
N ASP A 123 11.56 6.39 -17.96
CA ASP A 123 10.68 5.23 -18.17
C ASP A 123 9.93 5.30 -19.50
N THR A 124 10.34 4.42 -20.42
CA THR A 124 9.80 4.23 -21.76
C THR A 124 8.27 4.10 -21.80
N LYS A 125 7.62 4.84 -22.72
CA LYS A 125 6.24 4.64 -23.21
C LYS A 125 5.22 4.38 -22.09
N GLY A 126 5.00 5.39 -21.25
CA GLY A 126 4.14 5.30 -20.06
C GLY A 126 2.78 4.65 -20.34
N SER A 127 2.50 3.56 -19.62
CA SER A 127 1.15 3.01 -19.48
C SER A 127 0.22 4.07 -18.88
N LEU A 128 -1.08 4.01 -19.20
CA LEU A 128 -2.06 4.86 -18.53
C LEU A 128 -2.08 4.55 -17.02
N PRO A 129 -2.33 5.55 -16.15
CA PRO A 129 -2.53 5.30 -14.72
C PRO A 129 -3.63 4.25 -14.48
N PRO A 130 -3.49 3.33 -13.50
CA PRO A 130 -4.44 2.23 -13.28
C PRO A 130 -5.90 2.69 -13.18
N TYR A 131 -6.15 3.85 -12.55
CA TYR A 131 -7.48 4.45 -12.45
C TYR A 131 -8.06 4.85 -13.82
N ILE A 132 -7.23 5.40 -14.71
CA ILE A 132 -7.63 5.78 -16.07
C ILE A 132 -7.88 4.52 -16.91
N VAL A 133 -7.08 3.47 -16.71
CA VAL A 133 -7.28 2.16 -17.35
C VAL A 133 -8.67 1.59 -17.03
N LYS A 134 -9.13 1.68 -15.77
CA LYS A 134 -10.51 1.26 -15.41
C LYS A 134 -11.57 2.00 -16.22
N GLN A 135 -11.38 3.29 -16.47
CA GLN A 135 -12.29 4.06 -17.32
C GLN A 135 -12.18 3.70 -18.81
N VAL A 136 -11.00 3.29 -19.30
CA VAL A 136 -10.85 2.74 -20.67
C VAL A 136 -11.64 1.44 -20.82
N VAL A 137 -11.64 0.57 -19.80
CA VAL A 137 -12.48 -0.64 -19.77
C VAL A 137 -13.95 -0.26 -19.87
N ARG A 138 -14.45 0.63 -18.99
CA ARG A 138 -15.84 1.12 -19.03
C ARG A 138 -16.23 1.70 -20.40
N VAL A 139 -15.36 2.51 -21.00
CA VAL A 139 -15.59 3.10 -22.33
C VAL A 139 -15.64 2.02 -23.42
N THR A 140 -14.80 0.98 -23.31
CA THR A 140 -14.78 -0.14 -24.25
C THR A 140 -16.03 -1.00 -24.12
N GLU A 141 -16.43 -1.38 -22.90
CA GLU A 141 -17.66 -2.13 -22.64
C GLU A 141 -18.91 -1.36 -23.09
N HIS A 142 -18.97 -0.06 -22.77
CA HIS A 142 -20.06 0.81 -23.23
C HIS A 142 -20.11 0.87 -24.76
N TYR A 143 -18.96 0.93 -25.44
CA TYR A 143 -18.91 0.87 -26.89
C TYR A 143 -19.49 -0.43 -27.44
N LEU A 144 -19.15 -1.58 -26.84
CA LEU A 144 -19.68 -2.88 -27.25
C LEU A 144 -21.20 -2.96 -27.08
N ILE A 145 -21.72 -2.49 -25.94
CA ILE A 145 -23.17 -2.40 -25.68
C ILE A 145 -23.85 -1.53 -26.74
N MET A 146 -23.24 -0.40 -27.09
CA MET A 146 -23.79 0.51 -28.10
C MET A 146 -23.77 -0.08 -29.51
N LEU A 147 -22.72 -0.82 -29.89
CA LEU A 147 -22.66 -1.55 -31.17
C LEU A 147 -23.78 -2.60 -31.28
N ASP A 148 -24.18 -3.18 -30.16
CA ASP A 148 -25.22 -4.22 -30.08
C ASP A 148 -26.63 -3.65 -30.12
N CYS A 149 -26.79 -2.42 -29.64
CA CYS A 149 -28.05 -1.69 -29.72
C CYS A 149 -28.34 -1.11 -31.12
N LEU A 150 -27.36 -1.07 -32.02
CA LEU A 150 -27.58 -0.57 -33.38
C LEU A 150 -28.50 -1.53 -34.15
N PRO A 151 -29.51 -1.02 -34.90
CA PRO A 151 -30.40 -1.85 -35.68
C PRO A 151 -29.60 -2.57 -36.78
N GLY A 152 -29.25 -3.82 -36.52
CA GLY A 152 -28.47 -4.63 -37.46
C GLY A 152 -29.29 -4.99 -38.68
N ASN A 153 -28.74 -4.74 -39.87
CA ASN A 153 -29.21 -5.43 -41.07
C ASN A 153 -28.98 -6.93 -40.84
N SER A 154 -30.08 -7.69 -40.84
CA SER A 154 -30.32 -9.08 -40.37
C SER A 154 -29.25 -10.19 -40.54
N GLN A 155 -28.04 -9.93 -41.04
CA GLN A 155 -27.00 -10.97 -41.22
C GLN A 155 -25.60 -10.62 -40.72
N LYS A 156 -25.29 -9.37 -40.33
CA LYS A 156 -23.95 -9.04 -39.81
C LYS A 156 -24.05 -8.20 -38.53
N LYS A 157 -23.65 -8.81 -37.41
CA LYS A 157 -23.42 -8.09 -36.15
C LYS A 157 -22.40 -6.97 -36.38
N SER A 158 -22.67 -5.77 -35.87
CA SER A 158 -21.73 -4.65 -35.92
C SER A 158 -20.41 -5.04 -35.25
N LYS A 159 -19.29 -4.70 -35.88
CA LYS A 159 -17.93 -4.99 -35.43
C LYS A 159 -17.23 -3.68 -35.03
N MET A 160 -16.32 -3.76 -34.07
CA MET A 160 -15.41 -2.66 -33.76
C MET A 160 -14.53 -2.30 -34.96
N GLY A 161 -14.30 -1.01 -35.21
CA GLY A 161 -13.43 -0.58 -36.29
C GLY A 161 -11.96 -0.89 -36.02
N GLU A 162 -11.21 -1.16 -37.09
CA GLU A 162 -9.79 -1.53 -36.99
C GLU A 162 -8.93 -0.44 -36.33
N LYS A 163 -9.29 0.84 -36.54
CA LYS A 163 -8.57 1.98 -35.92
C LYS A 163 -8.69 1.94 -34.40
N THR A 164 -9.88 1.65 -33.90
CA THR A 164 -10.17 1.54 -32.47
C THR A 164 -9.47 0.33 -31.86
N LEU A 165 -9.53 -0.83 -32.53
CA LEU A 165 -8.81 -2.03 -32.13
C LEU A 165 -7.29 -1.79 -32.06
N LYS A 166 -6.70 -1.19 -33.09
CA LYS A 166 -5.27 -0.85 -33.12
C LYS A 166 -4.87 0.05 -31.95
N ARG A 167 -5.74 0.95 -31.50
CA ARG A 167 -5.50 1.82 -30.35
C ARG A 167 -5.58 1.06 -29.03
N LEU A 168 -6.60 0.23 -28.85
CA LEU A 168 -6.78 -0.58 -27.64
C LEU A 168 -5.65 -1.61 -27.46
N PHE A 169 -5.14 -2.19 -28.55
CA PHE A 169 -3.96 -3.07 -28.53
C PHE A 169 -2.61 -2.35 -28.44
N SER A 170 -2.59 -1.01 -28.41
CA SER A 170 -1.33 -0.30 -28.19
C SER A 170 -0.92 -0.42 -26.71
N PRO A 171 0.39 -0.54 -26.40
CA PRO A 171 0.87 -0.77 -25.03
C PRO A 171 0.46 0.32 -24.02
N ARG A 172 0.00 1.48 -24.52
CA ARG A 172 -0.54 2.58 -23.71
C ARG A 172 -1.88 2.24 -23.04
N TYR A 173 -2.75 1.49 -23.73
CA TYR A 173 -4.12 1.18 -23.29
C TYR A 173 -4.30 -0.28 -22.86
N LEU A 174 -3.43 -1.17 -23.35
CA LEU A 174 -3.58 -2.60 -23.15
C LEU A 174 -3.25 -3.00 -21.71
N SER A 175 -4.30 -3.15 -20.90
CA SER A 175 -4.27 -3.83 -19.60
C SER A 175 -4.96 -5.18 -19.68
N GLY A 176 -4.82 -6.00 -18.65
CA GLY A 176 -5.46 -7.31 -18.57
C GLY A 176 -6.98 -7.24 -18.78
N SER A 177 -7.65 -6.30 -18.11
CA SER A 177 -9.09 -6.11 -18.25
C SER A 177 -9.48 -5.64 -19.67
N VAL A 178 -8.74 -4.70 -20.27
CA VAL A 178 -9.00 -4.25 -21.65
C VAL A 178 -8.76 -5.38 -22.64
N ARG A 179 -7.68 -6.14 -22.46
CA ARG A 179 -7.33 -7.31 -23.26
C ARG A 179 -8.47 -8.32 -23.25
N ASP A 180 -8.97 -8.68 -22.07
CA ASP A 180 -9.97 -9.73 -21.92
C ASP A 180 -11.31 -9.30 -22.59
N VAL A 181 -11.74 -8.05 -22.40
CA VAL A 181 -12.95 -7.49 -23.07
C VAL A 181 -12.80 -7.47 -24.59
N VAL A 182 -11.66 -7.02 -25.11
CA VAL A 182 -11.44 -6.88 -26.56
C VAL A 182 -11.27 -8.25 -27.24
N ILE A 183 -10.59 -9.21 -26.60
CA ILE A 183 -10.44 -10.57 -27.13
C ILE A 183 -11.79 -11.26 -27.17
N ASN A 184 -12.57 -11.21 -26.08
CA ASN A 184 -13.91 -11.80 -26.06
C ASN A 184 -14.78 -11.23 -27.19
N HIS A 185 -14.74 -9.91 -27.42
CA HIS A 185 -15.43 -9.30 -28.56
C HIS A 185 -14.94 -9.83 -29.92
N CYS A 186 -13.62 -9.96 -30.11
CA CYS A 186 -13.06 -10.46 -31.36
C CYS A 186 -13.48 -11.91 -31.63
N GLU A 187 -13.47 -12.76 -30.61
CA GLU A 187 -13.89 -14.16 -30.70
C GLU A 187 -15.41 -14.28 -30.95
N GLU A 188 -16.25 -13.54 -30.22
CA GLU A 188 -17.71 -13.57 -30.37
C GLU A 188 -18.21 -13.03 -31.72
N ARG A 189 -17.47 -12.10 -32.32
CA ARG A 189 -17.85 -11.44 -33.58
C ARG A 189 -17.11 -11.98 -34.80
N GLY A 190 -16.22 -12.95 -34.61
CA GLY A 190 -15.32 -13.44 -35.67
C GLY A 190 -14.56 -12.28 -36.31
N VAL A 191 -13.89 -11.46 -35.49
CA VAL A 191 -12.94 -10.46 -35.96
C VAL A 191 -11.57 -11.11 -35.96
N ASP A 192 -10.97 -11.23 -37.15
CA ASP A 192 -9.65 -11.83 -37.28
C ASP A 192 -8.60 -10.94 -36.59
N MET A 193 -7.97 -11.49 -35.56
CA MET A 193 -6.91 -10.81 -34.83
C MET A 193 -5.59 -10.92 -35.60
N LYS A 194 -4.95 -9.78 -35.87
CA LYS A 194 -3.62 -9.74 -36.49
C LYS A 194 -2.57 -10.34 -35.56
N GLU A 195 -1.52 -10.97 -36.12
CA GLU A 195 -0.43 -11.57 -35.34
C GLU A 195 0.20 -10.57 -34.35
N GLY A 196 0.39 -9.32 -34.78
CA GLY A 196 0.90 -8.26 -33.92
C GLY A 196 0.04 -7.97 -32.69
N TRP A 197 -1.28 -8.21 -32.73
CA TRP A 197 -2.16 -8.05 -31.57
C TRP A 197 -1.99 -9.20 -30.57
N TYR A 198 -1.83 -10.44 -31.04
CA TYR A 198 -1.53 -11.58 -30.17
C TYR A 198 -0.20 -11.40 -29.43
N TRP A 199 0.82 -10.86 -30.11
CA TRP A 199 2.09 -10.53 -29.46
C TRP A 199 1.93 -9.50 -28.34
N ARG A 200 1.07 -8.49 -28.52
CA ARG A 200 0.77 -7.50 -27.48
C ARG A 200 0.02 -8.12 -26.30
N CYS A 201 -0.93 -9.01 -26.57
CA CYS A 201 -1.63 -9.75 -25.52
C CYS A 201 -0.68 -10.64 -24.72
N PHE A 202 0.29 -11.27 -25.40
CA PHE A 202 1.36 -12.04 -24.78
C PHE A 202 2.23 -11.16 -23.86
N GLU A 203 2.74 -10.03 -24.36
CA GLU A 203 3.56 -9.08 -23.58
C GLU A 203 2.81 -8.60 -22.33
N SER A 204 1.57 -8.14 -22.48
CA SER A 204 0.73 -7.69 -21.36
C SER A 204 0.47 -8.81 -20.34
N SER A 205 0.17 -10.03 -20.80
CA SER A 205 -0.07 -11.17 -19.89
C SER A 205 1.18 -11.58 -19.12
N ALA A 206 2.35 -11.49 -19.75
CA ALA A 206 3.63 -11.80 -19.12
C ALA A 206 4.00 -10.75 -18.07
N ASN A 207 3.79 -9.47 -18.37
CA ASN A 207 4.06 -8.36 -17.44
C ASN A 207 3.14 -8.40 -16.22
N GLU A 208 1.91 -8.90 -16.36
CA GLU A 208 0.95 -9.13 -15.26
C GLU A 208 1.21 -10.43 -14.47
N GLY A 209 2.25 -11.21 -14.80
CA GLY A 209 2.50 -12.50 -14.15
C GLY A 209 1.53 -13.63 -14.53
N LYS A 210 0.61 -13.42 -15.49
CA LYS A 210 -0.36 -14.41 -15.96
C LYS A 210 0.24 -15.37 -16.99
N PHE A 211 1.26 -16.15 -16.59
CA PHE A 211 2.05 -17.01 -17.48
C PHE A 211 1.24 -18.06 -18.26
N ARG A 212 0.13 -18.56 -17.69
CA ARG A 212 -0.74 -19.52 -18.36
C ARG A 212 -1.40 -18.90 -19.60
N LEU A 213 -1.94 -17.69 -19.47
CA LEU A 213 -2.53 -16.94 -20.58
C LEU A 213 -1.47 -16.54 -21.60
N ALA A 214 -0.30 -16.05 -21.14
CA ALA A 214 0.82 -15.77 -22.03
C ALA A 214 1.19 -17.01 -22.89
N LYS A 215 1.25 -18.20 -22.28
CA LYS A 215 1.51 -19.45 -23.01
C LYS A 215 0.42 -19.78 -24.03
N THR A 216 -0.85 -19.45 -23.77
CA THR A 216 -1.93 -19.65 -24.75
C THR A 216 -1.79 -18.74 -25.97
N PHE A 217 -1.45 -17.46 -25.77
CA PHE A 217 -1.18 -16.55 -26.89
C PHE A 217 0.04 -16.98 -27.69
N LEU A 218 1.11 -17.40 -27.01
CA LEU A 218 2.30 -17.91 -27.70
C LEU A 218 2.00 -19.17 -28.53
N LYS A 219 1.09 -20.04 -28.07
CA LYS A 219 0.62 -21.18 -28.87
C LYS A 219 -0.16 -20.72 -30.10
N LYS A 220 -1.08 -19.77 -29.95
CA LYS A 220 -1.86 -19.20 -31.07
C LYS A 220 -0.96 -18.54 -32.13
N ILE A 221 0.12 -17.86 -31.70
CA ILE A 221 1.13 -17.28 -32.60
C ILE A 221 1.88 -18.40 -33.34
N ARG A 222 2.31 -19.45 -32.62
CA ARG A 222 3.11 -20.54 -33.20
C ARG A 222 2.33 -21.53 -34.05
N SER A 223 1.03 -21.69 -33.83
CA SER A 223 0.24 -22.69 -34.56
C SER A 223 0.11 -22.36 -36.03
N GLY A 224 0.46 -21.15 -36.49
CA GLY A 224 0.41 -20.79 -37.90
C GLY A 224 -1.02 -20.81 -38.48
N ASP A 225 -2.03 -21.05 -37.65
CA ASP A 225 -3.46 -21.03 -38.01
C ASP A 225 -3.93 -19.64 -38.47
N LEU A 226 -3.04 -18.64 -38.48
CA LEU A 226 -3.30 -17.28 -38.93
C LEU A 226 -2.97 -17.06 -40.42
N ASP A 227 -2.22 -17.97 -41.09
CA ASP A 227 -1.68 -17.70 -42.44
C ASP A 227 -2.27 -18.59 -43.56
N ASN A 228 -3.25 -19.45 -43.29
CA ASN A 228 -3.80 -20.33 -44.35
C ASN A 228 -4.91 -19.73 -45.23
N GLU A 229 -5.36 -18.49 -45.00
CA GLU A 229 -6.42 -17.86 -45.83
C GLU A 229 -6.01 -16.58 -46.59
N PHE A 230 -4.77 -16.07 -46.47
CA PHE A 230 -4.39 -14.79 -47.11
C PHE A 230 -3.26 -14.82 -48.15
N VAL A 231 -2.71 -15.99 -48.50
CA VAL A 231 -1.59 -16.09 -49.47
C VAL A 231 -2.04 -16.36 -50.91
N GLN A 232 -3.06 -15.65 -51.42
CA GLN A 232 -3.29 -15.62 -52.88
C GLN A 232 -3.38 -14.23 -53.54
N GLU A 233 -3.41 -13.12 -52.81
CA GLU A 233 -3.39 -11.80 -53.46
C GLU A 233 -2.53 -10.79 -52.70
N GLU A 234 -1.22 -10.81 -52.97
CA GLU A 234 -0.45 -9.63 -53.41
C GLU A 234 1.06 -9.93 -53.38
N ASN A 235 1.59 -10.25 -54.57
CA ASN A 235 3.00 -10.12 -54.88
C ASN A 235 3.41 -8.63 -54.74
N ASN A 236 4.28 -8.30 -53.79
CA ASN A 236 5.41 -7.37 -54.00
C ASN A 236 6.33 -7.24 -52.76
N GLY A 237 7.48 -7.93 -52.81
CA GLY A 237 8.81 -7.35 -52.55
C GLY A 237 9.29 -7.00 -51.14
N ASN A 238 8.44 -6.57 -50.19
CA ASN A 238 8.94 -5.95 -48.94
C ASN A 238 8.88 -6.83 -47.68
N LEU A 239 8.26 -8.01 -47.72
CA LEU A 239 8.06 -8.83 -46.51
C LEU A 239 9.35 -9.49 -45.98
N LEU A 240 10.31 -9.78 -46.86
CA LEU A 240 11.56 -10.45 -46.49
C LEU A 240 12.53 -9.57 -45.71
N GLU A 241 12.40 -8.25 -45.81
CA GLU A 241 13.25 -7.28 -45.10
C GLU A 241 12.70 -6.99 -43.69
N GLU A 242 11.37 -6.93 -43.55
CA GLU A 242 10.70 -6.76 -42.25
C GLU A 242 10.81 -8.04 -41.39
N GLN A 243 10.71 -9.22 -42.01
CA GLN A 243 10.89 -10.50 -41.33
C GLN A 243 12.35 -10.73 -40.90
N ARG A 244 13.33 -10.26 -41.69
CA ARG A 244 14.75 -10.23 -41.28
C ARG A 244 14.99 -9.27 -40.11
N LEU A 245 14.37 -8.10 -40.11
CA LEU A 245 14.50 -7.14 -39.00
C LEU A 245 13.93 -7.72 -37.69
N ILE A 246 12.82 -8.46 -37.77
CA ILE A 246 12.19 -9.12 -36.62
C ILE A 246 13.04 -10.30 -36.14
N ASP A 247 13.55 -11.13 -37.04
CA ASP A 247 14.45 -12.23 -36.70
C ASP A 247 15.75 -11.72 -36.08
N ASP A 248 16.31 -10.62 -36.59
CA ASP A 248 17.48 -9.95 -36.01
C ASP A 248 17.16 -9.36 -34.63
N THR A 249 15.98 -8.77 -34.43
CA THR A 249 15.57 -8.23 -33.11
C THR A 249 15.37 -9.35 -32.08
N ILE A 250 14.84 -10.50 -32.49
CA ILE A 250 14.68 -11.70 -31.65
C ILE A 250 16.04 -12.33 -31.36
N LEU A 251 16.95 -12.36 -32.34
CA LEU A 251 18.31 -12.86 -32.18
C LEU A 251 19.11 -11.97 -31.22
N VAL A 252 18.98 -10.64 -31.33
CA VAL A 252 19.57 -9.65 -30.40
C VAL A 252 19.04 -9.81 -28.99
N ARG A 253 17.72 -9.99 -28.78
CA ARG A 253 17.17 -10.22 -27.43
C ARG A 253 17.60 -11.56 -26.84
N LYS A 254 17.71 -12.63 -27.65
CA LYS A 254 18.23 -13.93 -27.22
C LYS A 254 19.73 -13.87 -26.90
N THR A 255 20.51 -13.13 -27.67
CA THR A 255 21.93 -12.91 -27.37
C THR A 255 22.09 -12.05 -26.12
N GLN A 256 21.32 -10.97 -25.94
CA GLN A 256 21.32 -10.17 -24.71
C GLN A 256 20.93 -10.96 -23.46
N THR A 257 19.90 -11.80 -23.52
CA THR A 257 19.54 -12.66 -22.37
C THR A 257 20.58 -13.75 -22.13
N LYS A 258 21.18 -14.32 -23.18
CA LYS A 258 22.26 -15.30 -23.06
C LYS A 258 23.56 -14.67 -22.56
N GLU A 259 23.88 -13.45 -22.96
CA GLU A 259 25.02 -12.66 -22.48
C GLU A 259 24.80 -12.19 -21.05
N PHE A 260 23.58 -11.76 -20.69
CA PHE A 260 23.23 -11.41 -19.31
C PHE A 260 23.27 -12.60 -18.38
N THR A 261 22.71 -13.76 -18.78
CA THR A 261 22.81 -15.00 -18.02
C THR A 261 24.22 -15.60 -18.02
N SER A 262 25.00 -15.41 -19.08
CA SER A 262 26.41 -15.78 -19.12
C SER A 262 27.27 -14.85 -18.26
N ALA A 263 26.97 -13.55 -18.21
CA ALA A 263 27.68 -12.56 -17.39
C ALA A 263 27.37 -12.78 -15.91
N ILE A 264 26.11 -13.02 -15.56
CA ILE A 264 25.68 -13.44 -14.23
C ILE A 264 26.28 -14.81 -13.88
N GLY A 265 26.27 -15.77 -14.82
CA GLY A 265 26.86 -17.10 -14.64
C GLY A 265 28.38 -17.06 -14.45
N SER A 266 29.09 -16.16 -15.14
CA SER A 266 30.53 -15.93 -14.97
C SER A 266 30.86 -15.15 -13.70
N LEU A 267 29.93 -14.33 -13.20
CA LEU A 267 30.07 -13.59 -11.93
C LEU A 267 29.75 -14.46 -10.70
N LEU A 268 28.88 -15.48 -10.84
CA LEU A 268 28.40 -16.31 -9.73
C LEU A 268 29.11 -17.67 -9.58
N LEU A 269 29.93 -18.08 -10.55
CA LEU A 269 30.75 -19.29 -10.43
C LEU A 269 32.19 -18.90 -10.08
N PRO A 270 32.66 -19.11 -8.84
CA PRO A 270 34.09 -19.03 -8.58
C PRO A 270 34.77 -20.10 -9.43
N SER A 271 35.77 -19.72 -10.20
CA SER A 271 36.66 -20.65 -10.90
C SER A 271 37.37 -21.52 -9.86
N THR A 272 36.77 -22.65 -9.49
CA THR A 272 37.42 -23.69 -8.71
C THR A 272 38.46 -24.36 -9.61
N SER A 273 39.68 -23.82 -9.62
CA SER A 273 40.91 -24.50 -10.04
C SER A 273 42.12 -23.64 -9.67
N ILE A 274 42.32 -23.36 -8.39
CA ILE A 274 43.62 -22.94 -7.85
C ILE A 274 43.92 -23.92 -6.73
N ASP A 275 44.36 -25.12 -7.10
CA ASP A 275 45.07 -26.06 -6.20
C ASP A 275 45.88 -27.16 -6.92
N ASP A 276 45.93 -27.21 -8.26
CA ASP A 276 46.56 -28.34 -8.98
C ASP A 276 47.74 -27.98 -9.92
N GLN A 277 48.38 -26.81 -9.80
CA GLN A 277 49.57 -26.49 -10.64
C GLN A 277 50.72 -25.79 -9.90
N ILE A 278 51.11 -26.30 -8.74
CA ILE A 278 52.45 -26.07 -8.17
C ILE A 278 53.11 -27.43 -7.94
N GLU A 279 53.56 -28.06 -9.01
CA GLU A 279 54.73 -28.94 -8.99
C GLU A 279 55.17 -29.18 -10.44
N ASP A 280 56.49 -29.18 -10.64
CA ASP A 280 57.21 -29.54 -11.87
C ASP A 280 57.25 -28.52 -13.03
N GLN A 281 58.22 -27.60 -13.00
CA GLN A 281 59.48 -27.78 -13.76
C GLN A 281 60.36 -26.52 -13.73
N ASP A 282 61.42 -26.59 -12.93
CA ASP A 282 62.69 -25.96 -13.27
C ASP A 282 63.33 -26.72 -14.45
N THR A 283 63.78 -26.00 -15.48
CA THR A 283 65.18 -25.98 -15.97
C THR A 283 65.30 -25.49 -17.43
N ASN A 284 66.27 -24.58 -17.62
CA ASN A 284 67.20 -24.48 -18.76
C ASN A 284 66.84 -23.67 -20.03
N THR A 285 67.40 -22.44 -20.03
CA THR A 285 68.43 -21.92 -20.97
C THR A 285 68.14 -21.75 -22.48
N SER A 286 68.08 -20.46 -22.84
CA SER A 286 68.96 -19.77 -23.82
C SER A 286 68.68 -19.77 -25.33
N THR A 287 69.04 -18.60 -25.91
CA THR A 287 69.38 -18.24 -27.31
C THR A 287 68.26 -17.78 -28.29
N SER A 288 68.21 -16.45 -28.46
CA SER A 288 68.48 -15.70 -29.72
C SER A 288 68.07 -16.33 -31.06
N GLU A 289 67.22 -15.65 -31.84
CA GLU A 289 67.56 -15.09 -33.16
C GLU A 289 66.38 -14.34 -33.83
N ASP A 290 66.76 -13.55 -34.82
CA ASP A 290 66.12 -12.39 -35.44
C ASP A 290 65.10 -12.68 -36.58
N LEU A 291 64.14 -11.73 -36.73
CA LEU A 291 63.56 -11.19 -38.00
C LEU A 291 62.58 -12.09 -38.84
N PRO A 292 61.87 -11.56 -39.88
CA PRO A 292 60.78 -10.56 -39.85
C PRO A 292 59.56 -10.93 -40.77
N ILE A 293 58.62 -9.99 -40.95
CA ILE A 293 57.65 -9.82 -42.08
C ILE A 293 56.26 -10.48 -41.94
N SER A 294 55.22 -9.66 -41.75
CA SER A 294 54.34 -9.20 -42.86
C SER A 294 53.14 -8.39 -42.33
N HIS A 295 53.13 -7.10 -42.66
CA HIS A 295 51.89 -6.32 -42.75
C HIS A 295 51.14 -6.76 -44.01
N SER A 296 50.00 -7.46 -43.85
CA SER A 296 49.01 -7.55 -44.91
C SER A 296 47.92 -6.52 -44.68
N THR A 297 48.13 -5.38 -45.32
CA THR A 297 47.11 -4.40 -45.68
C THR A 297 46.06 -5.10 -46.54
N VAL A 298 44.89 -5.41 -45.97
CA VAL A 298 43.65 -5.58 -46.73
C VAL A 298 42.66 -4.58 -46.17
N GLY A 299 42.58 -3.45 -46.87
CA GLY A 299 41.47 -2.53 -46.72
C GLY A 299 40.20 -3.22 -47.20
N SER A 300 39.19 -3.25 -46.33
CA SER A 300 37.81 -3.18 -46.77
C SER A 300 37.09 -2.22 -45.84
N SER A 301 37.22 -0.95 -46.21
CA SER A 301 36.44 0.15 -45.69
C SER A 301 35.00 -0.04 -46.13
N MET A 302 34.21 -0.73 -45.31
CA MET A 302 32.76 -0.63 -45.35
C MET A 302 32.31 -0.11 -43.98
N ARG A 303 32.32 1.23 -43.85
CA ARG A 303 31.77 1.94 -42.70
C ARG A 303 30.27 1.66 -42.64
N TYR A 304 29.85 0.75 -41.78
CA TYR A 304 28.48 0.70 -41.27
C TYR A 304 28.38 1.66 -40.08
N ASP A 305 28.19 2.94 -40.40
CA ASP A 305 28.16 4.07 -39.46
C ASP A 305 26.78 4.24 -38.80
N GLY A 306 26.09 3.15 -38.45
CA GLY A 306 24.70 3.22 -37.97
C GLY A 306 24.22 2.13 -37.01
N THR A 307 24.98 1.05 -36.81
CA THR A 307 24.58 -0.04 -35.89
C THR A 307 25.19 0.09 -34.49
N ASN A 308 26.29 0.82 -34.34
CA ASN A 308 26.92 1.02 -33.03
C ASN A 308 26.08 1.94 -32.12
N ASP A 309 25.42 2.97 -32.67
CA ASP A 309 24.59 3.88 -31.87
C ASP A 309 23.35 3.19 -31.25
N LEU A 310 22.76 2.22 -31.97
CA LEU A 310 21.64 1.41 -31.46
C LEU A 310 22.08 0.44 -30.36
N PHE A 311 23.27 -0.17 -30.50
CA PHE A 311 23.83 -1.06 -29.49
C PHE A 311 24.26 -0.30 -28.23
N GLU A 312 24.85 0.89 -28.39
CA GLU A 312 25.30 1.73 -27.28
C GLU A 312 24.10 2.32 -26.49
N GLY A 313 22.99 2.66 -27.17
CA GLY A 313 21.73 3.02 -26.51
C GLY A 313 21.12 1.85 -25.72
N SER A 314 21.13 0.64 -26.28
CA SER A 314 20.62 -0.56 -25.58
C SER A 314 21.48 -0.94 -24.36
N MET A 315 22.81 -0.77 -24.44
CA MET A 315 23.73 -1.02 -23.35
C MET A 315 23.58 0.00 -22.21
N LYS A 316 23.30 1.27 -22.53
CA LYS A 316 22.98 2.31 -21.52
C LYS A 316 21.69 1.96 -20.76
N ASN A 317 20.67 1.47 -21.46
CA ASN A 317 19.44 0.99 -20.82
C ASN A 317 19.67 -0.27 -19.98
N LEU A 318 20.55 -1.18 -20.39
CA LEU A 318 20.86 -2.37 -19.58
C LEU A 318 21.55 -1.98 -18.27
N LYS A 319 22.47 -1.00 -18.31
CA LYS A 319 23.20 -0.54 -17.12
C LYS A 319 22.29 0.07 -16.04
N SER A 320 21.20 0.76 -16.41
CA SER A 320 20.25 1.29 -15.43
C SER A 320 19.44 0.19 -14.73
N HIS A 321 19.26 -0.98 -15.35
CA HIS A 321 18.54 -2.11 -14.77
C HIS A 321 19.39 -3.05 -13.90
N ILE A 322 20.74 -3.00 -14.02
CA ILE A 322 21.65 -3.81 -13.20
C ILE A 322 21.40 -3.63 -11.69
N PRO A 323 21.35 -2.41 -11.15
CA PRO A 323 20.95 -2.14 -9.76
C PRO A 323 19.70 -2.87 -9.30
N TYR A 324 18.64 -2.79 -10.11
CA TYR A 324 17.33 -3.33 -9.77
C TYR A 324 17.38 -4.86 -9.76
N ALA A 325 17.95 -5.47 -10.81
CA ALA A 325 18.08 -6.92 -10.90
C ALA A 325 18.89 -7.50 -9.72
N TRP A 326 19.98 -6.85 -9.33
CA TRP A 326 20.75 -7.24 -8.14
C TRP A 326 19.96 -7.04 -6.86
N SER A 327 19.27 -5.91 -6.69
CA SER A 327 18.46 -5.68 -5.48
C SER A 327 17.37 -6.76 -5.30
N THR A 328 16.68 -7.16 -6.37
CA THR A 328 15.67 -8.24 -6.33
C THR A 328 16.31 -9.60 -6.03
N LEU A 329 17.45 -9.90 -6.64
CA LEU A 329 18.17 -11.14 -6.39
C LEU A 329 18.65 -11.21 -4.94
N LEU A 330 19.29 -10.15 -4.44
CA LEU A 330 19.77 -10.05 -3.06
C LEU A 330 18.63 -10.10 -2.05
N HIS A 331 17.49 -9.47 -2.33
CA HIS A 331 16.29 -9.57 -1.50
C HIS A 331 15.78 -11.02 -1.40
N ARG A 332 15.81 -11.78 -2.50
CA ARG A 332 15.44 -13.21 -2.47
C ARG A 332 16.48 -14.05 -1.72
N LEU A 333 17.77 -13.81 -1.97
CA LEU A 333 18.85 -14.54 -1.27
C LEU A 333 18.85 -14.24 0.24
N SER A 334 18.55 -13.00 0.63
CA SER A 334 18.51 -12.61 2.04
C SER A 334 17.36 -13.29 2.80
N ARG A 335 16.22 -13.55 2.13
CA ARG A 335 15.08 -14.30 2.67
C ARG A 335 15.28 -15.82 2.69
N ASP A 336 16.12 -16.37 1.81
CA ASP A 336 16.35 -17.81 1.76
C ASP A 336 17.24 -18.27 2.93
N GLY A 337 16.61 -18.87 3.94
CA GLY A 337 17.28 -19.43 5.12
C GLY A 337 18.27 -20.58 4.81
N ARG A 338 18.27 -21.13 3.59
CA ARG A 338 19.24 -22.17 3.17
C ARG A 338 20.60 -21.58 2.81
N ILE A 339 20.65 -20.28 2.50
CA ILE A 339 21.89 -19.59 2.15
C ILE A 339 22.60 -19.23 3.45
N GLY A 340 23.73 -19.88 3.69
CA GLY A 340 24.61 -19.58 4.83
C GLY A 340 25.18 -18.18 4.74
N GLN A 341 25.53 -17.63 5.90
CA GLN A 341 26.10 -16.29 6.07
C GLN A 341 27.34 -16.05 5.21
N GLU A 342 28.29 -16.99 5.18
CA GLU A 342 29.52 -16.87 4.38
C GLU A 342 29.22 -16.63 2.91
N LYS A 343 28.18 -17.27 2.36
CA LYS A 343 27.77 -17.07 0.96
C LYS A 343 27.18 -15.69 0.75
N LEU A 344 26.46 -15.14 1.73
CA LEU A 344 25.91 -13.80 1.64
C LEU A 344 27.04 -12.75 1.64
N ASN A 345 28.05 -12.93 2.51
CA ASN A 345 29.23 -12.06 2.55
C ASN A 345 30.06 -12.15 1.27
N ASN A 346 30.29 -13.37 0.76
CA ASN A 346 30.96 -13.55 -0.53
C ASN A 346 30.21 -12.85 -1.68
N VAL A 347 28.87 -12.80 -1.63
CA VAL A 347 28.09 -12.06 -2.62
C VAL A 347 28.29 -10.55 -2.48
N VAL A 348 28.46 -10.00 -1.27
CA VAL A 348 28.80 -8.59 -1.05
C VAL A 348 30.16 -8.25 -1.66
N ASP A 349 31.15 -9.12 -1.46
CA ASP A 349 32.52 -8.90 -1.91
C ASP A 349 32.65 -8.99 -3.44
N VAL A 350 31.86 -9.87 -4.07
CA VAL A 350 31.85 -10.07 -5.52
C VAL A 350 30.90 -9.11 -6.24
N MET A 351 30.06 -8.38 -5.50
CA MET A 351 29.07 -7.47 -6.09
C MET A 351 29.77 -6.32 -6.84
N PRO A 352 29.45 -6.10 -8.13
CA PRO A 352 30.01 -4.98 -8.88
C PRO A 352 29.60 -3.65 -8.24
N GLU A 353 30.47 -2.63 -8.31
CA GLU A 353 30.24 -1.31 -7.72
C GLU A 353 28.93 -0.67 -8.20
N GLU A 354 28.56 -0.89 -9.46
CA GLU A 354 27.29 -0.39 -10.02
C GLU A 354 26.06 -1.05 -9.40
N ALA A 355 26.21 -2.26 -8.85
CA ALA A 355 25.14 -2.99 -8.16
C ALA A 355 25.09 -2.70 -6.65
N LYS A 356 26.13 -2.05 -6.07
CA LYS A 356 26.18 -1.59 -4.68
C LYS A 356 25.24 -0.42 -4.43
N THR A 357 23.97 -0.68 -4.66
CA THR A 357 22.89 0.26 -4.43
C THR A 357 22.35 0.12 -3.03
N ASN A 358 21.74 1.19 -2.55
CA ASN A 358 21.25 1.28 -1.17
C ASN A 358 20.27 0.13 -0.84
N HIS A 359 19.39 -0.21 -1.80
CA HIS A 359 18.45 -1.32 -1.67
C HIS A 359 19.13 -2.70 -1.62
N GLY A 360 20.20 -2.92 -2.38
CA GLY A 360 20.99 -4.15 -2.35
C GLY A 360 21.66 -4.34 -0.99
N SER A 361 22.35 -3.29 -0.50
CA SER A 361 23.01 -3.29 0.80
C SER A 361 22.02 -3.49 1.96
N ALA A 362 20.88 -2.79 1.95
CA ALA A 362 19.83 -2.96 2.96
C ALA A 362 19.28 -4.40 2.98
N SER A 363 19.09 -5.03 1.81
CA SER A 363 18.60 -6.40 1.70
C SER A 363 19.59 -7.40 2.30
N ILE A 364 20.89 -7.23 2.03
CA ILE A 364 21.96 -8.06 2.61
C ILE A 364 22.01 -7.88 4.13
N MET A 365 22.09 -6.64 4.60
CA MET A 365 22.13 -6.32 6.03
C MET A 365 20.93 -6.95 6.76
N TRP A 366 19.73 -6.87 6.18
CA TRP A 366 18.53 -7.50 6.73
C TRP A 366 18.65 -9.02 6.78
N GLY A 367 19.23 -9.64 5.74
CA GLY A 367 19.54 -11.07 5.71
C GLY A 367 20.50 -11.50 6.83
N LEU A 368 21.53 -10.71 7.11
CA LEU A 368 22.49 -10.97 8.19
C LEU A 368 21.81 -10.87 9.57
N ILE A 369 21.02 -9.82 9.80
CA ILE A 369 20.20 -9.64 11.01
C ILE A 369 19.29 -10.85 11.24
N LYS A 370 18.62 -11.36 10.19
CA LYS A 370 17.74 -12.53 10.28
C LYS A 370 18.48 -13.83 10.62
N ARG A 371 19.76 -13.91 10.29
CA ARG A 371 20.64 -15.05 10.60
C ARG A 371 21.30 -14.93 11.98
N GLY A 372 21.07 -13.83 12.70
CA GLY A 372 21.64 -13.60 14.03
C GLY A 372 23.01 -12.93 14.02
N GLU A 373 23.37 -12.25 12.92
CA GLU A 373 24.70 -11.69 12.68
C GLU A 373 24.63 -10.16 12.50
N PRO A 374 24.12 -9.42 13.51
CA PRO A 374 23.90 -7.98 13.39
C PRO A 374 25.20 -7.18 13.38
N GLU A 375 26.30 -7.71 13.92
CA GLU A 375 27.63 -7.06 13.93
C GLU A 375 28.13 -6.83 12.50
N GLN A 376 28.07 -7.85 11.64
CA GLN A 376 28.46 -7.72 10.23
C GLN A 376 27.53 -6.79 9.44
N ALA A 377 26.24 -6.78 9.77
CA ALA A 377 25.33 -5.79 9.19
C ALA A 377 25.74 -4.35 9.57
N MET A 378 26.20 -4.14 10.81
CA MET A 378 26.73 -2.85 11.25
C MET A 378 28.08 -2.52 10.63
N GLU A 379 28.96 -3.49 10.38
CA GLU A 379 30.21 -3.27 9.63
C GLU A 379 29.92 -2.76 8.21
N ILE A 380 28.96 -3.37 7.50
CA ILE A 380 28.51 -2.90 6.18
C ILE A 380 27.99 -1.46 6.29
N PHE A 381 27.17 -1.17 7.31
CA PHE A 381 26.67 0.19 7.54
C PHE A 381 27.80 1.21 7.77
N HIS A 382 28.76 0.89 8.62
CA HIS A 382 29.90 1.76 8.88
C HIS A 382 30.75 1.99 7.63
N GLY A 383 30.99 0.96 6.82
CA GLY A 383 31.66 1.12 5.52
C GLY A 383 30.93 2.07 4.57
N LEU A 384 29.59 2.00 4.53
CA LEU A 384 28.79 2.94 3.73
C LEU A 384 28.84 4.38 4.28
N VAL A 385 28.92 4.55 5.59
CA VAL A 385 29.12 5.87 6.24
C VAL A 385 30.47 6.47 5.86
N GLU A 386 31.55 5.69 5.97
CA GLU A 386 32.90 6.12 5.60
C GLU A 386 32.99 6.50 4.12
N GLN A 387 32.40 5.68 3.24
CA GLN A 387 32.33 5.96 1.81
C GLN A 387 31.56 7.26 1.52
N THR A 388 30.43 7.48 2.21
CA THR A 388 29.62 8.70 2.07
C THR A 388 30.41 9.93 2.52
N GLN A 389 31.12 9.83 3.64
CA GLN A 389 31.93 10.92 4.16
C GLN A 389 33.08 11.27 3.19
N HIS A 390 33.77 10.26 2.64
CA HIS A 390 34.81 10.47 1.63
C HIS A 390 34.27 11.18 0.37
N LEU A 391 33.08 10.83 -0.10
CA LEU A 391 32.44 11.49 -1.25
C LEU A 391 32.08 12.95 -0.94
N LEU A 392 31.61 13.24 0.28
CA LEU A 392 31.32 14.60 0.74
C LEU A 392 32.59 15.44 0.83
N GLU A 393 33.66 14.92 1.42
CA GLU A 393 34.96 15.59 1.52
C GLU A 393 35.54 15.90 0.12
N HIS A 394 35.46 14.93 -0.80
CA HIS A 394 35.89 15.12 -2.19
C HIS A 394 35.07 16.21 -2.89
N THR A 395 33.75 16.20 -2.72
CA THR A 395 32.85 17.20 -3.32
C THR A 395 33.08 18.60 -2.75
N GLN A 396 33.26 18.71 -1.43
CA GLN A 396 33.58 19.97 -0.75
C GLN A 396 34.95 20.52 -1.19
N SER A 397 35.96 19.65 -1.39
CA SER A 397 37.28 20.09 -1.87
C SER A 397 37.23 20.62 -3.31
N THR A 398 36.40 20.02 -4.16
CA THR A 398 36.21 20.43 -5.56
C THR A 398 35.47 21.78 -5.62
N LEU A 399 34.40 21.95 -4.84
CA LEU A 399 33.59 23.17 -4.80
C LEU A 399 34.35 24.39 -4.28
N LYS A 400 35.36 24.21 -3.41
CA LYS A 400 36.20 25.32 -2.92
C LYS A 400 37.13 25.91 -3.98
N SER A 401 37.24 25.28 -5.16
CA SER A 401 38.19 25.70 -6.21
C SER A 401 37.57 26.45 -7.39
N GLU A 402 36.23 26.50 -7.50
CA GLU A 402 35.53 27.16 -8.61
C GLU A 402 34.56 28.23 -8.07
N ASP A 403 34.88 29.50 -8.33
CA ASP A 403 34.17 30.76 -8.05
C ASP A 403 32.89 30.72 -7.16
N GLU A 404 33.05 31.22 -5.94
CA GLU A 404 32.12 31.29 -4.80
C GLU A 404 30.79 32.06 -5.04
N GLU A 405 30.56 32.65 -6.21
CA GLU A 405 29.53 33.70 -6.38
C GLU A 405 28.15 33.25 -6.88
N VAL A 406 27.91 31.96 -7.24
CA VAL A 406 26.64 31.56 -7.91
C VAL A 406 25.68 30.68 -7.07
N LEU A 407 26.06 30.20 -5.88
CA LEU A 407 25.34 29.08 -5.23
C LEU A 407 24.64 29.38 -3.88
N SER A 408 24.15 30.60 -3.66
CA SER A 408 23.32 30.90 -2.47
C SER A 408 21.85 30.47 -2.59
N GLY A 409 21.44 29.88 -3.72
CA GLY A 409 20.05 29.52 -4.02
C GLY A 409 19.75 28.03 -4.00
N GLY A 410 19.70 27.42 -2.80
CA GLY A 410 18.75 26.35 -2.49
C GLY A 410 18.96 24.95 -3.10
N CYS A 411 19.27 24.00 -2.20
CA CYS A 411 18.99 22.56 -2.30
C CYS A 411 19.88 21.73 -3.26
N TYR A 412 20.80 20.95 -2.68
CA TYR A 412 21.69 19.95 -3.30
C TYR A 412 20.98 18.79 -4.05
N THR A 413 19.72 18.93 -4.47
CA THR A 413 18.92 17.84 -5.05
C THR A 413 19.28 17.50 -6.50
N ASN A 414 20.00 18.38 -7.20
CA ASN A 414 20.38 18.16 -8.61
C ASN A 414 21.79 17.58 -8.81
N SER A 415 22.53 17.31 -7.73
CA SER A 415 23.81 16.59 -7.82
C SER A 415 23.53 15.11 -8.06
N ARG A 416 24.11 14.56 -9.13
CA ARG A 416 23.97 13.15 -9.56
C ARG A 416 24.42 12.10 -8.53
N HIS A 417 24.91 12.52 -7.37
CA HIS A 417 25.37 11.63 -6.31
C HIS A 417 24.45 11.71 -5.10
N LYS A 418 23.35 10.92 -5.12
CA LYS A 418 22.58 10.65 -3.91
C LYS A 418 23.51 9.97 -2.89
N PRO A 419 23.44 10.32 -1.59
CA PRO A 419 24.26 9.66 -0.58
C PRO A 419 24.01 8.13 -0.60
N PRO A 420 25.06 7.31 -0.41
CA PRO A 420 24.96 5.84 -0.30
C PRO A 420 24.05 5.33 0.82
N ILE A 421 23.68 6.19 1.77
CA ILE A 421 22.79 5.83 2.87
C ILE A 421 21.42 6.40 2.60
N ASP A 422 20.43 5.52 2.42
CA ASP A 422 19.03 5.89 2.38
C ASP A 422 18.29 5.54 3.67
N ARG A 423 17.00 5.86 3.65
CA ARG A 423 16.04 5.54 4.71
C ARG A 423 15.86 4.04 4.97
N ALA A 424 16.13 3.17 3.99
CA ALA A 424 15.98 1.71 4.15
C ALA A 424 17.20 1.12 4.88
N ILE A 425 18.41 1.52 4.49
CA ILE A 425 19.65 1.17 5.17
C ILE A 425 19.58 1.61 6.63
N LEU A 426 19.19 2.87 6.88
CA LEU A 426 19.10 3.38 8.25
C LEU A 426 18.13 2.56 9.10
N ALA A 427 16.96 2.20 8.57
CA ALA A 427 15.99 1.38 9.27
C ALA A 427 16.57 0.00 9.66
N VAL A 428 17.32 -0.64 8.75
CA VAL A 428 17.97 -1.93 8.98
C VAL A 428 19.13 -1.80 9.98
N ALA A 429 19.95 -0.74 9.87
CA ALA A 429 21.02 -0.44 10.81
C ALA A 429 20.50 -0.20 12.24
N THR A 430 19.39 0.54 12.37
CA THR A 430 18.70 0.75 13.65
C THR A 430 18.27 -0.58 14.29
N GLN A 431 17.79 -1.52 13.48
CA GLN A 431 17.46 -2.87 13.96
C GLN A 431 18.70 -3.67 14.37
N ALA A 432 19.79 -3.62 13.58
CA ALA A 432 21.04 -4.30 13.91
C ALA A 432 21.64 -3.77 15.22
N ALA A 433 21.73 -2.45 15.38
CA ALA A 433 22.25 -1.81 16.58
C ALA A 433 21.48 -2.24 17.85
N TYR A 434 20.15 -2.36 17.77
CA TYR A 434 19.36 -2.89 18.88
C TYR A 434 19.66 -4.37 19.18
N GLN A 435 19.90 -5.20 18.16
CA GLN A 435 20.17 -6.62 18.38
C GLN A 435 21.54 -6.88 19.01
N ILE A 436 22.56 -6.08 18.68
CA ILE A 436 23.91 -6.17 19.27
C ILE A 436 23.86 -5.82 20.76
N GLU A 437 23.32 -4.65 21.07
CA GLU A 437 23.42 -4.07 22.41
C GLU A 437 22.26 -4.45 23.32
N GLY A 438 21.13 -4.87 22.74
CA GLY A 438 19.88 -5.09 23.46
C GLY A 438 19.27 -3.83 24.06
N ASN A 439 19.77 -2.64 23.69
CA ASN A 439 19.38 -1.35 24.26
C ASN A 439 18.66 -0.47 23.23
N LEU A 440 17.47 0.00 23.59
CA LEU A 440 16.65 0.86 22.74
C LEU A 440 17.26 2.26 22.57
N ASP A 441 18.04 2.74 23.54
CA ASP A 441 18.72 4.04 23.51
C ASP A 441 19.62 4.18 22.27
N ILE A 442 20.42 3.15 22.00
CA ILE A 442 21.41 3.17 20.91
C ILE A 442 20.70 3.21 19.55
N ALA A 443 19.61 2.47 19.39
CA ALA A 443 18.79 2.48 18.18
C ALA A 443 18.12 3.85 17.93
N ILE A 444 17.59 4.47 18.98
CA ILE A 444 16.99 5.81 18.90
C ILE A 444 18.06 6.86 18.59
N ARG A 445 19.22 6.82 19.25
CA ARG A 445 20.36 7.72 18.99
C ARG A 445 20.87 7.60 17.57
N LEU A 446 21.05 6.37 17.08
CA LEU A 446 21.50 6.13 15.71
C LEU A 446 20.52 6.75 14.71
N THR A 447 19.23 6.50 14.87
CA THR A 447 18.18 7.07 14.01
C THR A 447 18.20 8.59 14.07
N ASP A 448 18.26 9.17 15.27
CA ASP A 448 18.21 10.62 15.48
C ASP A 448 19.47 11.36 15.02
N MET A 449 20.62 10.68 15.00
CA MET A 449 21.90 11.23 14.53
C MET A 449 21.91 11.48 13.02
N TYR A 450 21.22 10.63 12.26
CA TYR A 450 21.13 10.73 10.80
C TYR A 450 19.82 11.36 10.31
N ALA A 451 18.83 11.60 11.18
CA ALA A 451 17.54 12.16 10.77
C ALA A 451 17.58 13.66 10.43
N VAL A 452 16.93 14.06 9.33
CA VAL A 452 16.61 15.48 9.07
C VAL A 452 15.61 15.99 10.11
N ARG A 453 15.87 17.16 10.69
CA ARG A 453 14.98 17.81 11.67
C ARG A 453 14.23 19.01 11.05
N PRO A 454 12.88 19.04 11.04
CA PRO A 454 12.10 20.07 10.33
C PRO A 454 12.31 21.53 10.74
N ARG A 455 12.83 21.80 11.96
CA ARG A 455 12.88 23.15 12.55
C ARG A 455 14.25 23.64 12.99
N ARG A 456 15.35 22.99 12.57
CA ARG A 456 16.70 23.48 12.89
C ARG A 456 17.10 24.60 11.93
N LEU A 457 16.83 25.83 12.35
CA LEU A 457 17.54 27.01 11.85
C LEU A 457 19.01 26.86 12.31
N SER A 458 19.88 26.40 11.41
CA SER A 458 21.33 26.63 11.44
C SER A 458 22.11 26.20 12.71
N SER A 459 21.81 25.05 13.31
CA SER A 459 22.71 24.46 14.32
C SER A 459 23.71 23.50 13.67
N THR A 460 24.99 23.72 13.91
CA THR A 460 26.17 22.95 13.48
C THR A 460 26.22 21.52 14.04
N SER A 461 25.22 20.67 13.78
CA SER A 461 25.37 19.25 14.08
C SER A 461 26.46 18.65 13.20
N ASN A 462 27.41 17.96 13.83
CA ASN A 462 28.62 17.42 13.19
C ASN A 462 28.39 16.34 12.12
N SER A 463 27.16 15.83 11.96
CA SER A 463 26.86 14.90 10.87
C SER A 463 26.48 15.67 9.61
N ASP A 464 27.38 15.65 8.63
CA ASP A 464 27.14 16.19 7.29
C ASP A 464 26.06 15.37 6.54
N ILE A 465 25.76 14.15 7.01
CA ILE A 465 24.77 13.25 6.41
C ILE A 465 23.44 13.39 7.13
N GLN A 466 22.43 13.92 6.43
CA GLN A 466 21.04 13.99 6.90
C GLN A 466 20.12 13.22 5.96
N ILE A 467 19.27 12.36 6.54
CA ILE A 467 18.35 11.46 5.85
C ILE A 467 16.92 11.84 6.24
N VAL A 468 16.08 12.07 5.23
CA VAL A 468 14.65 12.29 5.44
C VAL A 468 14.02 10.96 5.84
N LEU A 469 13.55 10.87 7.08
CA LEU A 469 12.91 9.67 7.59
C LEU A 469 11.50 9.51 7.03
N ASP A 470 11.04 8.27 6.96
CA ASP A 470 9.67 7.90 6.61
C ASP A 470 8.99 7.10 7.74
N THR A 471 7.73 6.73 7.51
CA THR A 471 6.95 5.95 8.48
C THR A 471 7.54 4.56 8.72
N ARG A 472 8.31 3.98 7.78
CA ARG A 472 8.98 2.68 7.96
C ARG A 472 10.03 2.76 9.06
N ASN A 473 10.82 3.84 9.09
CA ASN A 473 11.82 4.06 10.14
C ASN A 473 11.19 4.15 11.54
N LEU A 474 10.10 4.91 11.67
CA LEU A 474 9.32 4.97 12.91
C LEU A 474 8.78 3.58 13.30
N ASN A 475 8.23 2.85 12.33
CA ASN A 475 7.65 1.53 12.57
C ASN A 475 8.70 0.50 12.99
N VAL A 476 9.96 0.61 12.53
CA VAL A 476 11.06 -0.22 13.06
C VAL A 476 11.27 0.10 14.54
N LEU A 477 11.44 1.37 14.92
CA LEU A 477 11.60 1.75 16.33
C LEU A 477 10.44 1.26 17.21
N LEU A 478 9.20 1.40 16.75
CA LEU A 478 8.02 0.90 17.47
C LEU A 478 8.04 -0.64 17.60
N ARG A 479 8.47 -1.40 16.58
CA ARG A 479 8.67 -2.86 16.70
C ARG A 479 9.76 -3.20 17.71
N LEU A 480 10.81 -2.40 17.82
CA LEU A 480 11.83 -2.57 18.86
C LEU A 480 11.24 -2.31 20.24
N CYS A 481 10.35 -1.32 20.40
CA CYS A 481 9.60 -1.11 21.65
C CYS A 481 8.68 -2.28 21.99
N VAL A 482 8.00 -2.88 21.00
CA VAL A 482 7.20 -4.11 21.20
C VAL A 482 8.10 -5.24 21.72
N SER A 483 9.30 -5.39 21.15
CA SER A 483 10.26 -6.42 21.55
C SER A 483 10.86 -6.15 22.94
N ALA A 484 11.08 -4.88 23.28
CA ALA A 484 11.53 -4.45 24.60
C ALA A 484 10.42 -4.53 25.66
N GLY A 485 9.16 -4.45 25.23
CA GLY A 485 7.96 -4.32 26.05
C GLY A 485 7.88 -2.98 26.79
N SER A 486 8.31 -1.89 26.14
CA SER A 486 8.38 -0.53 26.68
C SER A 486 7.29 0.36 26.08
N PRO A 487 6.03 0.30 26.57
CA PRO A 487 4.91 1.06 26.02
C PRO A 487 5.08 2.57 26.18
N SER A 488 5.73 3.03 27.24
CA SER A 488 6.04 4.42 27.57
C SER A 488 6.88 5.08 26.48
N THR A 489 8.02 4.46 26.17
CA THR A 489 8.90 4.89 25.07
C THR A 489 8.18 4.85 23.72
N ALA A 490 7.35 3.82 23.47
CA ALA A 490 6.59 3.72 22.23
C ALA A 490 5.61 4.89 22.05
N LEU A 491 4.87 5.24 23.11
CA LEU A 491 3.94 6.39 23.11
C LEU A 491 4.69 7.71 22.91
N ARG A 492 5.85 7.90 23.55
CA ARG A 492 6.68 9.09 23.36
C ARG A 492 7.23 9.18 21.94
N LEU A 493 7.71 8.08 21.36
CA LEU A 493 8.14 8.01 19.96
C LEU A 493 7.00 8.38 19.01
N PHE A 494 5.79 7.85 19.25
CA PHE A 494 4.62 8.15 18.45
C PHE A 494 4.28 9.65 18.49
N HIS A 495 4.31 10.28 19.67
CA HIS A 495 4.05 11.71 19.82
C HIS A 495 5.20 12.59 19.31
N ALA A 496 6.43 12.10 19.38
CA ALA A 496 7.62 12.81 18.91
C ALA A 496 7.81 12.75 17.39
N ALA A 497 7.24 11.75 16.71
CA ALA A 497 7.47 11.48 15.28
C ALA A 497 7.36 12.73 14.39
N TYR A 498 6.27 13.49 14.54
CA TYR A 498 6.04 14.71 13.77
C TYR A 498 6.90 15.90 14.22
N PRO A 499 6.89 16.35 15.48
CA PRO A 499 7.70 17.50 15.91
C PRO A 499 9.21 17.29 15.76
N ARG A 500 9.69 16.04 15.86
CA ARG A 500 11.12 15.71 15.86
C ARG A 500 11.65 15.41 14.46
N TRP A 501 10.94 14.57 13.69
CA TRP A 501 11.42 14.07 12.40
C TRP A 501 10.52 14.45 11.22
N GLY A 502 9.38 15.11 11.45
CA GLY A 502 8.42 15.44 10.40
C GLY A 502 7.65 14.22 9.89
N ILE A 503 7.69 13.09 10.61
CA ILE A 503 7.01 11.85 10.22
C ILE A 503 5.58 11.87 10.74
N TRP A 504 4.63 11.58 9.87
CA TRP A 504 3.24 11.32 10.26
C TRP A 504 3.05 9.82 10.53
N PRO A 505 2.72 9.41 11.77
CA PRO A 505 2.43 8.01 12.07
C PRO A 505 1.27 7.48 11.22
N ASP A 506 1.32 6.22 10.82
CA ASP A 506 0.25 5.59 10.03
C ASP A 506 -0.58 4.61 10.90
N HIS A 507 -1.53 3.92 10.26
CA HIS A 507 -2.34 2.90 10.92
C HIS A 507 -1.50 1.70 11.39
N TYR A 508 -0.35 1.45 10.77
CA TYR A 508 0.58 0.40 11.18
C TYR A 508 1.33 0.79 12.45
N SER A 509 1.76 2.06 12.56
CA SER A 509 2.28 2.63 13.81
C SER A 509 1.28 2.46 14.96
N LEU A 510 -0.01 2.75 14.71
CA LEU A 510 -1.06 2.57 15.72
C LEU A 510 -1.23 1.09 16.12
N SER A 511 -1.20 0.16 15.16
CA SER A 511 -1.25 -1.28 15.42
C SER A 511 -0.11 -1.73 16.34
N LEU A 512 1.12 -1.26 16.11
CA LEU A 512 2.29 -1.55 16.95
C LEU A 512 2.15 -0.96 18.37
N ILE A 513 1.58 0.24 18.50
CA ILE A 513 1.28 0.84 19.80
C ILE A 513 0.28 -0.03 20.59
N LEU A 514 -0.78 -0.51 19.93
CA LEU A 514 -1.73 -1.41 20.57
C LEU A 514 -1.08 -2.72 20.99
N ASP A 515 -0.18 -3.26 20.17
CA ASP A 515 0.54 -4.49 20.48
C ASP A 515 1.52 -4.34 21.66
N VAL A 516 2.26 -3.22 21.77
CA VAL A 516 3.13 -2.98 22.94
C VAL A 516 2.32 -2.71 24.21
N CYS A 517 1.20 -1.99 24.10
CA CYS A 517 0.28 -1.75 25.22
C CYS A 517 -0.45 -3.02 25.68
N ARG A 518 -0.62 -4.01 24.79
CA ARG A 518 -1.19 -5.32 25.12
C ARG A 518 -0.23 -6.15 25.96
N PHE A 519 1.08 -6.04 25.72
CA PHE A 519 2.11 -6.82 26.39
C PHE A 519 3.16 -5.93 27.08
N PRO A 520 2.77 -5.09 28.05
CA PRO A 520 3.75 -4.30 28.78
C PRO A 520 4.69 -5.26 29.52
N ARG A 521 6.00 -5.05 29.40
CA ARG A 521 6.94 -5.80 30.22
C ARG A 521 6.72 -5.33 31.65
N GLN A 522 6.24 -6.22 32.52
CA GLN A 522 6.23 -5.94 33.95
C GLN A 522 7.68 -5.71 34.35
N HIS A 523 8.04 -4.46 34.64
CA HIS A 523 9.35 -4.14 35.16
C HIS A 523 9.52 -4.97 36.44
N HIS A 524 10.50 -5.87 36.42
CA HIS A 524 10.68 -6.90 37.45
C HIS A 524 10.89 -6.31 38.86
N ASN A 525 11.14 -5.02 38.96
CA ASN A 525 11.37 -4.29 40.21
C ASN A 525 10.10 -4.12 41.05
N ASP A 526 8.90 -4.02 40.45
CA ASP A 526 7.67 -3.85 41.24
C ASP A 526 7.33 -5.14 42.01
N HIS A 527 7.55 -6.30 41.40
CA HIS A 527 7.32 -7.59 42.05
C HIS A 527 8.33 -7.93 43.14
N GLN A 528 9.55 -7.38 43.13
CA GLN A 528 10.47 -7.60 44.25
C GLN A 528 10.01 -6.88 45.52
N ASN A 529 9.48 -5.66 45.38
CA ASN A 529 8.94 -4.92 46.51
C ASN A 529 7.61 -5.50 47.00
N ASP A 530 6.74 -5.96 46.10
CA ASP A 530 5.47 -6.60 46.50
C ASP A 530 5.67 -8.02 47.05
N ARG A 531 6.64 -8.80 46.55
CA ARG A 531 7.01 -10.08 47.19
C ARG A 531 7.62 -9.88 48.57
N GLN A 532 8.41 -8.83 48.81
CA GLN A 532 8.89 -8.50 50.15
C GLN A 532 7.76 -8.03 51.08
N ARG A 533 6.73 -7.36 50.55
CA ARG A 533 5.54 -6.98 51.33
C ARG A 533 4.62 -8.17 51.62
N HIS A 534 4.46 -9.10 50.67
CA HIS A 534 3.60 -10.28 50.83
C HIS A 534 4.28 -11.46 51.53
N SER A 535 5.61 -11.55 51.57
CA SER A 535 6.33 -12.60 52.33
C SER A 535 6.15 -12.49 53.86
N HIS A 536 5.58 -11.39 54.36
CA HIS A 536 5.26 -11.23 55.79
C HIS A 536 3.81 -11.56 56.16
N LEU A 537 2.95 -11.92 55.20
CA LEU A 537 1.55 -12.28 55.44
C LEU A 537 1.26 -13.72 54.96
N ASN A 538 1.92 -14.69 55.60
CA ASN A 538 1.50 -16.09 55.54
C ASN A 538 0.18 -16.27 56.30
N SER A 539 -0.91 -16.58 55.60
CA SER A 539 -2.08 -17.24 56.17
C SER A 539 -2.96 -17.79 55.06
N SER A 540 -2.73 -19.08 54.77
CA SER A 540 -3.68 -20.06 54.25
C SER A 540 -5.10 -19.54 53.92
N ASP A 541 -5.41 -19.36 52.63
CA ASP A 541 -6.58 -20.03 52.06
C ASP A 541 -6.54 -20.02 50.53
N SER A 542 -6.91 -21.18 50.00
CA SER A 542 -6.76 -21.63 48.63
C SER A 542 -7.82 -21.02 47.69
N SER A 543 -7.38 -20.24 46.70
CA SER A 543 -8.12 -20.06 45.44
C SER A 543 -7.16 -19.85 44.28
N GLY A 544 -6.38 -20.89 43.97
CA GLY A 544 -5.50 -20.96 42.81
C GLY A 544 -6.27 -21.38 41.56
N SER A 545 -6.54 -20.46 40.66
CA SER A 545 -6.83 -20.81 39.25
C SER A 545 -6.52 -19.70 38.24
N PHE A 546 -6.36 -18.44 38.67
CA PHE A 546 -6.09 -17.35 37.72
C PHE A 546 -4.59 -17.02 37.53
N GLU A 547 -3.75 -17.20 38.57
CA GLU A 547 -2.32 -16.87 38.50
C GLU A 547 -1.47 -17.80 37.60
N GLN A 548 -1.91 -19.05 37.37
CA GLN A 548 -1.10 -20.03 36.62
C GLN A 548 -0.98 -19.74 35.10
N LYS A 549 -1.95 -19.03 34.50
CA LYS A 549 -1.91 -18.72 33.06
C LYS A 549 -0.87 -17.65 32.72
N ASP A 550 -0.62 -16.70 33.62
CA ASP A 550 0.43 -15.70 33.45
C ASP A 550 1.82 -16.29 33.77
N GLU A 551 1.90 -17.24 34.70
CA GLU A 551 3.15 -17.86 35.11
C GLU A 551 3.86 -18.64 33.98
N PHE A 552 3.12 -19.27 33.05
CA PHE A 552 3.74 -19.96 31.90
C PHE A 552 4.32 -19.00 30.87
N ARG A 553 3.65 -17.86 30.61
CA ARG A 553 4.13 -16.83 29.68
C ARG A 553 5.28 -16.03 30.28
N ASP A 554 5.19 -15.74 31.56
CA ASP A 554 6.31 -15.17 32.31
C ASP A 554 7.47 -16.14 32.39
N ARG A 555 7.25 -17.46 32.52
CA ARG A 555 8.31 -18.48 32.42
C ARG A 555 8.93 -18.57 31.03
N LEU A 556 8.15 -18.52 29.95
CA LEU A 556 8.67 -18.48 28.58
C LEU A 556 9.50 -17.21 28.31
N ARG A 557 9.06 -16.06 28.85
CA ARG A 557 9.80 -14.80 28.76
C ARG A 557 11.02 -14.79 29.67
N LEU A 558 10.93 -15.32 30.90
CA LEU A 558 12.05 -15.53 31.82
C LEU A 558 13.11 -16.42 31.17
N LEU A 559 12.71 -17.53 30.56
CA LEU A 559 13.57 -18.41 29.76
C LEU A 559 14.17 -17.73 28.54
N SER A 560 13.52 -16.72 27.95
CA SER A 560 14.12 -15.92 26.86
C SER A 560 15.09 -14.84 27.39
N SER A 561 14.78 -14.27 28.56
CA SER A 561 15.55 -13.20 29.19
C SER A 561 16.77 -13.70 29.96
N SER A 562 16.77 -14.97 30.40
CA SER A 562 17.90 -15.61 31.06
C SER A 562 19.11 -15.82 30.15
N TRP A 563 18.97 -15.56 28.84
CA TRP A 563 20.03 -15.61 27.85
C TRP A 563 20.67 -14.23 27.61
N ARG A 564 20.23 -13.18 28.32
CA ARG A 564 20.83 -11.84 28.22
C ARG A 564 21.79 -11.58 29.37
N LEU A 565 23.05 -11.31 29.04
CA LEU A 565 24.09 -10.87 29.98
C LEU A 565 23.65 -9.57 30.66
N LYS A 566 23.70 -9.52 31.99
CA LYS A 566 23.34 -8.34 32.79
C LYS A 566 24.31 -7.20 32.46
N LEU A 567 23.84 -6.14 31.80
CA LEU A 567 24.58 -4.89 31.72
C LEU A 567 24.64 -4.23 33.11
N ALA A 568 25.81 -3.70 33.44
CA ALA A 568 26.08 -3.03 34.70
C ALA A 568 25.27 -1.74 34.83
N ASP A 569 24.52 -1.61 35.92
CA ASP A 569 23.85 -0.37 36.32
C ASP A 569 24.91 0.74 36.49
N ARG A 570 24.75 1.82 35.73
CA ARG A 570 25.59 3.01 35.82
C ARG A 570 24.81 4.07 36.59
N ASP A 571 25.24 4.33 37.84
CA ASP A 571 24.66 5.34 38.71
C ASP A 571 24.77 6.74 38.10
N LEU A 572 23.67 7.24 37.54
CA LEU A 572 23.49 8.65 37.18
C LEU A 572 22.41 9.22 38.10
N SER A 573 22.83 9.98 39.11
CA SER A 573 21.93 10.74 39.98
C SER A 573 21.34 11.92 39.19
N PHE A 574 20.12 11.75 38.68
CA PHE A 574 19.35 12.82 38.05
C PHE A 574 18.52 13.52 39.13
N GLU A 575 18.74 14.82 39.35
CA GLU A 575 17.96 15.59 40.33
C GLU A 575 16.53 15.79 39.82
N ASP A 576 15.59 15.34 40.63
CA ASP A 576 14.15 15.33 40.44
C ASP A 576 13.54 16.75 40.45
N ARG A 577 13.47 17.39 39.28
CA ARG A 577 12.61 18.56 39.06
C ARG A 577 11.67 18.27 37.91
N GLY A 578 10.38 18.53 38.13
CA GLY A 578 9.25 18.25 37.24
C GLY A 578 9.29 18.96 35.88
N GLU A 579 10.25 18.60 35.03
CA GLU A 579 10.36 19.02 33.63
C GLU A 579 9.45 18.18 32.72
N TRP A 580 8.16 18.07 33.07
CA TRP A 580 7.19 17.49 32.14
C TRP A 580 6.89 18.41 30.94
N GLU A 581 7.31 19.68 31.00
CA GLU A 581 7.35 20.62 29.85
C GLU A 581 8.22 20.11 28.70
N ALA A 582 9.18 19.22 28.99
CA ALA A 582 10.00 18.59 27.97
C ALA A 582 9.15 17.71 27.01
N TYR A 583 8.00 17.19 27.46
CA TYR A 583 7.10 16.38 26.62
C TYR A 583 6.08 17.23 25.83
N GLU A 584 6.23 18.56 25.83
CA GLU A 584 5.53 19.42 24.89
C GLU A 584 6.14 19.34 23.49
N PHE A 585 5.40 19.83 22.48
CA PHE A 585 5.85 19.87 21.08
C PHE A 585 7.24 20.50 20.92
N SER A 586 7.53 21.54 21.72
CA SER A 586 8.80 22.25 21.77
C SER A 586 9.94 21.35 22.29
N GLY A 587 9.70 20.60 23.36
CA GLY A 587 10.71 19.75 23.98
C GLY A 587 11.06 18.53 23.13
N PHE A 588 10.09 17.85 22.50
CA PHE A 588 10.40 16.76 21.56
C PHE A 588 11.25 17.19 20.37
N SER A 589 11.05 18.43 19.89
CA SER A 589 11.77 18.95 18.72
C SER A 589 13.24 19.32 19.00
N ARG A 590 13.57 19.69 20.24
CA ARG A 590 14.89 20.24 20.61
C ARG A 590 15.68 19.39 21.60
N GLY A 591 15.01 18.61 22.43
CA GLY A 591 15.60 17.82 23.49
C GLY A 591 16.54 16.72 22.99
N ASP A 592 17.44 16.30 23.87
CA ASP A 592 18.24 15.10 23.68
C ASP A 592 17.34 13.87 23.50
N THR A 593 17.85 12.84 22.83
CA THR A 593 17.20 11.54 22.63
C THR A 593 16.79 10.85 23.93
N SER A 594 17.45 11.17 25.04
CA SER A 594 17.09 10.70 26.38
C SER A 594 15.65 11.03 26.78
N ILE A 595 15.04 12.08 26.21
CA ILE A 595 13.63 12.41 26.45
C ILE A 595 12.66 11.36 25.89
N LEU A 596 13.09 10.63 24.87
CA LEU A 596 12.26 9.58 24.25
C LEU A 596 12.26 8.31 25.11
N LEU A 597 13.24 8.16 26.01
CA LEU A 597 13.46 6.99 26.85
C LEU A 597 12.94 7.19 28.25
N ASP A 598 12.63 6.09 28.92
CA ASP A 598 12.25 6.11 30.32
C ASP A 598 13.42 6.61 31.19
N PRO A 599 13.25 7.71 31.94
CA PRO A 599 14.30 8.18 32.82
C PRO A 599 14.61 7.16 33.92
N PRO A 600 15.80 7.19 34.54
CA PRO A 600 16.10 6.38 35.71
C PRO A 600 15.03 6.58 36.80
N GLY A 601 14.45 5.49 37.32
CA GLY A 601 13.35 5.56 38.29
C GLY A 601 11.98 5.86 37.70
N TYR A 602 11.83 5.81 36.36
CA TYR A 602 10.54 5.94 35.71
C TYR A 602 9.50 4.98 36.29
N THR A 603 8.33 5.52 36.59
CA THR A 603 7.14 4.73 36.92
C THR A 603 6.03 5.11 35.97
N TRP A 604 5.35 4.10 35.42
CA TRP A 604 4.21 4.31 34.52
C TRP A 604 3.14 5.20 35.16
N SER A 605 2.87 4.99 36.45
CA SER A 605 1.90 5.77 37.22
C SER A 605 2.29 7.23 37.42
N GLY A 606 3.59 7.55 37.39
CA GLY A 606 4.06 8.93 37.49
C GLY A 606 3.70 9.77 36.25
N GLU A 607 3.78 9.18 35.06
CA GLU A 607 3.46 9.87 33.79
C GLU A 607 1.98 9.78 33.42
N TYR A 608 1.35 8.61 33.62
CA TYR A 608 -0.01 8.33 33.17
C TYR A 608 -1.05 8.19 34.30
N GLY A 609 -0.67 8.50 35.54
CA GLY A 609 -1.57 8.45 36.70
C GLY A 609 -2.02 7.03 37.04
N SER A 610 -3.33 6.81 37.18
CA SER A 610 -3.88 5.48 37.49
C SER A 610 -4.17 4.62 36.27
N LEU A 611 -3.97 5.14 35.06
CA LEU A 611 -4.23 4.36 33.84
C LEU A 611 -3.15 3.30 33.68
N SER A 612 -3.55 2.11 33.27
CA SER A 612 -2.63 1.05 32.84
C SER A 612 -2.23 1.20 31.36
N PRO A 613 -1.14 0.55 30.89
CA PRO A 613 -0.71 0.62 29.50
C PRO A 613 -1.78 0.26 28.47
N TRP A 614 -2.58 -0.77 28.74
CA TRP A 614 -3.64 -1.20 27.83
C TRP A 614 -4.81 -0.21 27.81
N GLU A 615 -5.15 0.43 28.94
CA GLU A 615 -6.16 1.48 29.00
C GLU A 615 -5.74 2.68 28.17
N LYS A 616 -4.45 3.05 28.24
CA LYS A 616 -3.91 4.15 27.43
C LYS A 616 -3.91 3.83 25.95
N GLY A 617 -3.50 2.61 25.56
CA GLY A 617 -3.59 2.14 24.17
C GLY A 617 -5.04 2.14 23.65
N ARG A 618 -5.99 1.68 24.48
CA ARG A 618 -7.43 1.72 24.18
C ARG A 618 -7.94 3.16 24.03
N GLU A 619 -7.58 4.05 24.93
CA GLU A 619 -7.93 5.47 24.89
C GLU A 619 -7.44 6.11 23.59
N MET A 620 -6.17 5.87 23.23
CA MET A 620 -5.55 6.40 22.02
C MET A 620 -6.25 5.92 20.74
N PHE A 621 -6.56 4.63 20.63
CA PHE A 621 -7.32 4.13 19.48
C PHE A 621 -8.69 4.79 19.36
N ARG A 622 -9.40 4.96 20.49
CA ARG A 622 -10.69 5.66 20.53
C ARG A 622 -10.55 7.14 20.20
N GLU A 623 -9.48 7.81 20.61
CA GLU A 623 -9.19 9.20 20.24
C GLU A 623 -9.00 9.33 18.73
N VAL A 624 -8.28 8.40 18.09
CA VAL A 624 -8.11 8.35 16.63
C VAL A 624 -9.46 8.12 15.94
N VAL A 625 -10.16 7.04 16.28
CA VAL A 625 -11.43 6.67 15.62
C VAL A 625 -12.54 7.69 15.89
N LEU A 626 -12.84 7.97 17.15
CA LEU A 626 -13.94 8.85 17.53
C LEU A 626 -13.60 10.35 17.41
N GLY A 627 -12.31 10.69 17.27
CA GLY A 627 -11.87 12.04 16.94
C GLY A 627 -12.02 12.32 15.44
N ASN A 628 -11.68 11.35 14.60
CA ASN A 628 -11.85 11.44 13.15
C ASN A 628 -13.32 11.35 12.73
N TRP A 629 -14.09 10.45 13.37
CA TRP A 629 -15.50 10.21 13.10
C TRP A 629 -16.35 10.28 14.39
N PRO A 630 -16.70 11.48 14.88
CA PRO A 630 -17.44 11.60 16.14
C PRO A 630 -18.83 10.98 16.12
N TYR A 631 -19.46 10.82 14.96
CA TYR A 631 -20.76 10.18 14.83
C TYR A 631 -20.74 8.70 15.26
N LEU A 632 -19.58 8.04 15.24
CA LEU A 632 -19.43 6.66 15.70
C LEU A 632 -19.76 6.49 17.20
N ARG A 633 -19.80 7.59 17.97
CA ARG A 633 -20.24 7.60 19.38
C ARG A 633 -21.72 7.24 19.55
N TYR A 634 -22.52 7.45 18.51
CA TYR A 634 -23.96 7.16 18.51
C TYR A 634 -24.29 5.76 18.00
N ILE A 635 -23.30 5.05 17.44
CA ILE A 635 -23.48 3.67 17.00
C ILE A 635 -23.72 2.79 18.22
N GLN A 636 -24.83 2.07 18.19
CA GLN A 636 -25.19 1.15 19.25
C GLN A 636 -24.44 -0.17 19.09
N ASN A 637 -24.13 -0.79 20.23
CA ASN A 637 -23.62 -2.16 20.24
C ASN A 637 -24.69 -3.09 19.64
N PRO A 638 -24.36 -3.94 18.65
CA PRO A 638 -25.34 -4.80 17.99
C PRO A 638 -26.03 -5.76 18.96
N LEU A 639 -25.37 -6.14 20.07
CA LEU A 639 -25.96 -6.98 21.11
C LEU A 639 -26.97 -6.21 22.00
N ASP A 640 -26.85 -4.89 22.13
CA ASP A 640 -27.75 -4.03 22.90
C ASP A 640 -29.07 -3.71 22.17
N SER A 641 -29.00 -3.62 20.84
CA SER A 641 -30.06 -3.05 19.99
C SER A 641 -31.36 -3.86 19.91
N GLN A 642 -31.33 -5.17 20.20
CA GLN A 642 -32.50 -6.04 20.03
C GLN A 642 -33.36 -6.25 21.29
N GLY A 643 -33.10 -5.49 22.34
CA GLY A 643 -34.03 -5.39 23.46
C GLY A 643 -35.24 -4.51 23.10
N THR A 644 -36.17 -4.96 22.25
CA THR A 644 -37.54 -4.38 22.19
C THR A 644 -38.21 -4.38 23.57
N LEU A 645 -37.69 -5.18 24.51
CA LEU A 645 -38.08 -5.15 25.91
C LEU A 645 -37.51 -3.98 26.72
N LYS A 646 -36.53 -3.19 26.26
CA LYS A 646 -36.14 -1.94 26.97
C LYS A 646 -37.21 -0.86 26.81
N THR A 647 -37.90 -0.81 25.66
CA THR A 647 -39.06 0.08 25.44
C THR A 647 -40.28 -0.35 26.26
N VAL A 648 -40.42 -1.63 26.56
CA VAL A 648 -41.49 -2.17 27.43
C VAL A 648 -41.09 -2.11 28.91
N ALA A 649 -39.83 -2.36 29.25
CA ALA A 649 -39.32 -2.27 30.61
C ALA A 649 -39.27 -0.81 31.08
N SER A 650 -38.95 0.17 30.22
CA SER A 650 -39.10 1.60 30.55
C SER A 650 -40.56 2.01 30.84
N PHE A 651 -41.52 1.22 30.38
CA PHE A 651 -42.94 1.37 30.73
C PHE A 651 -43.29 0.77 32.11
N PHE A 652 -42.46 -0.14 32.66
CA PHE A 652 -42.70 -0.83 33.94
C PHE A 652 -41.70 -0.46 35.06
N SER A 653 -40.55 0.12 34.76
CA SER A 653 -39.53 0.50 35.75
C SER A 653 -39.61 1.99 36.09
N ASN A 654 -40.64 2.35 36.85
CA ASN A 654 -40.75 3.62 37.56
C ASN A 654 -40.41 3.39 39.04
N THR A 655 -39.15 3.09 39.35
CA THR A 655 -38.65 3.03 40.73
C THR A 655 -37.29 3.73 40.83
N PRO A 656 -37.14 4.75 41.69
CA PRO A 656 -35.89 5.48 41.84
C PRO A 656 -35.01 4.74 42.85
N SER A 657 -33.90 4.14 42.42
CA SER A 657 -32.85 3.66 43.35
C SER A 657 -31.51 3.42 42.66
N GLY A 658 -30.48 4.17 43.09
CA GLY A 658 -29.20 3.58 43.50
C GLY A 658 -28.07 3.42 42.47
N SER A 659 -27.31 4.50 42.26
CA SER A 659 -25.84 4.57 42.09
C SER A 659 -25.05 3.32 41.65
N SER A 660 -24.48 3.38 40.43
CA SER A 660 -23.12 2.88 40.17
C SER A 660 -22.45 3.73 39.10
N SER A 661 -21.23 4.18 39.40
CA SER A 661 -20.54 5.30 38.80
C SER A 661 -19.97 4.97 37.41
N ARG A 662 -20.61 5.47 36.35
CA ARG A 662 -19.98 5.65 35.03
C ARG A 662 -19.21 6.99 35.03
N PRO A 663 -18.05 7.10 34.36
CA PRO A 663 -17.39 8.39 34.17
C PRO A 663 -18.30 9.28 33.32
N SER A 664 -18.82 10.34 33.94
CA SER A 664 -19.65 11.36 33.29
C SER A 664 -18.74 12.26 32.45
N TYR A 665 -18.82 12.15 31.13
CA TYR A 665 -18.47 13.25 30.25
C TYR A 665 -19.64 14.25 30.28
N ASP A 666 -19.67 15.10 31.30
CA ASP A 666 -20.70 16.11 31.50
C ASP A 666 -20.56 17.25 30.48
N VAL A 667 -21.12 17.04 29.29
CA VAL A 667 -21.54 18.13 28.40
C VAL A 667 -22.98 18.45 28.76
N LYS A 668 -23.21 19.53 29.52
CA LYS A 668 -24.54 19.99 29.93
C LYS A 668 -25.45 20.21 28.71
N PRO A 669 -26.57 19.47 28.58
CA PRO A 669 -27.48 19.60 27.46
C PRO A 669 -28.58 20.61 27.80
N ASP A 670 -28.26 21.90 27.89
CA ASP A 670 -29.27 22.92 28.29
C ASP A 670 -29.48 24.07 27.27
N GLN A 671 -28.91 24.01 26.05
CA GLN A 671 -29.11 25.07 25.04
C GLN A 671 -29.34 24.62 23.58
N LEU A 672 -29.72 23.36 23.34
CA LEU A 672 -30.13 22.88 22.00
C LEU A 672 -31.51 22.21 22.02
N GLY A 673 -32.48 22.88 22.63
CA GLY A 673 -33.89 22.49 22.52
C GLY A 673 -34.45 22.93 21.16
N GLY A 674 -34.56 22.02 20.20
CA GLY A 674 -35.49 22.20 19.07
C GLY A 674 -35.11 21.62 17.70
N GLN A 675 -33.88 21.16 17.46
CA GLN A 675 -33.47 20.69 16.11
C GLN A 675 -32.92 19.26 16.02
N THR A 676 -32.70 18.57 17.14
CA THR A 676 -32.02 17.27 17.13
C THR A 676 -32.91 16.11 16.67
N GLU A 677 -34.21 16.12 17.00
CA GLU A 677 -35.13 15.01 16.63
C GLU A 677 -35.44 14.94 15.12
N SER A 678 -35.31 16.05 14.39
CA SER A 678 -35.50 16.06 12.92
C SER A 678 -34.30 15.47 12.18
N ARG A 679 -33.09 15.57 12.75
CA ARG A 679 -31.85 15.08 12.12
C ARG A 679 -31.62 13.58 12.35
N GLU A 680 -32.06 13.03 13.48
CA GLU A 680 -32.00 11.58 13.73
C GLU A 680 -32.89 10.77 12.77
N LYS A 681 -34.01 11.35 12.30
CA LYS A 681 -34.89 10.68 11.33
C LYS A 681 -34.43 10.79 9.88
N GLU A 682 -33.62 11.79 9.52
CA GLU A 682 -33.04 11.91 8.17
C GLU A 682 -31.81 11.00 7.98
N MET A 683 -31.04 10.70 9.03
CA MET A 683 -29.82 9.87 8.90
C MET A 683 -30.08 8.36 8.79
N VAL A 684 -31.28 7.85 9.13
CA VAL A 684 -31.57 6.40 9.15
C VAL A 684 -32.25 5.91 7.84
N GLY A 685 -32.59 6.82 6.92
CA GLY A 685 -33.59 6.53 5.87
C GLY A 685 -33.09 6.17 4.46
N THR A 686 -31.80 6.28 4.13
CA THR A 686 -31.33 5.98 2.76
C THR A 686 -30.14 5.02 2.78
N GLY A 687 -30.33 3.84 2.17
CA GLY A 687 -29.36 2.75 2.15
C GLY A 687 -28.03 3.18 1.53
N ARG A 688 -26.93 2.71 2.13
CA ARG A 688 -25.53 3.08 1.81
C ARG A 688 -25.32 4.60 1.84
N GLY A 689 -25.41 5.18 3.04
CA GLY A 689 -25.01 6.56 3.28
C GLY A 689 -23.58 6.79 2.79
N GLU A 690 -23.39 7.84 2.00
CA GLU A 690 -22.08 8.33 1.58
C GLU A 690 -21.16 8.37 2.82
N LEU A 691 -20.00 7.73 2.69
CA LEU A 691 -19.13 7.49 3.82
C LEU A 691 -18.61 8.84 4.32
N GLU A 692 -19.10 9.28 5.50
CA GLU A 692 -18.75 10.60 6.01
C GLU A 692 -17.24 10.69 6.22
N MET A 693 -16.62 11.58 5.45
CA MET A 693 -15.19 11.86 5.48
C MET A 693 -14.75 12.31 6.88
N PRO A 694 -13.51 12.02 7.31
CA PRO A 694 -13.00 12.50 8.59
C PRO A 694 -13.19 14.01 8.76
N LEU A 695 -13.49 14.46 9.98
CA LEU A 695 -13.59 15.88 10.27
C LEU A 695 -12.30 16.61 9.85
N LYS A 696 -12.42 17.66 9.03
CA LYS A 696 -11.27 18.41 8.45
C LYS A 696 -10.21 18.88 9.45
N ASN A 697 -10.59 19.05 10.72
CA ASN A 697 -9.71 19.54 11.79
C ASN A 697 -9.43 18.48 12.87
N ALA A 698 -9.75 17.20 12.63
CA ALA A 698 -9.41 16.16 13.58
C ALA A 698 -7.88 15.99 13.68
N ARG A 699 -7.41 15.77 14.91
CA ARG A 699 -5.97 15.66 15.23
C ARG A 699 -5.27 14.55 14.44
N TYR A 700 -5.98 13.48 14.14
CA TYR A 700 -5.45 12.29 13.46
C TYR A 700 -6.10 12.07 12.10
N THR A 701 -6.50 13.13 11.38
CA THR A 701 -7.12 13.05 10.03
C THR A 701 -6.31 12.23 9.02
N TYR A 702 -5.00 12.13 9.20
CA TYR A 702 -4.06 11.37 8.37
C TYR A 702 -4.05 9.86 8.68
N MET A 703 -4.68 9.43 9.78
CA MET A 703 -4.66 8.05 10.25
C MET A 703 -6.03 7.40 10.10
N ILE A 704 -6.12 6.46 9.17
CA ILE A 704 -7.33 5.67 8.91
C ILE A 704 -7.04 4.22 9.31
N PRO A 705 -7.63 3.70 10.41
CA PRO A 705 -7.39 2.33 10.85
C PRO A 705 -7.82 1.29 9.81
N ASN A 706 -6.88 0.48 9.32
CA ASN A 706 -7.15 -0.66 8.45
C ASN A 706 -7.55 -1.92 9.25
N SER A 707 -7.92 -2.99 8.55
CA SER A 707 -8.35 -4.26 9.15
C SER A 707 -7.34 -4.88 10.11
N ARG A 708 -6.04 -4.64 9.91
CA ARG A 708 -4.97 -5.09 10.82
C ARG A 708 -4.91 -4.27 12.10
N CYS A 709 -5.09 -2.96 12.02
CA CYS A 709 -5.17 -2.11 13.21
C CYS A 709 -6.40 -2.48 14.08
N TRP A 710 -7.55 -2.72 13.45
CA TRP A 710 -8.73 -3.25 14.12
C TRP A 710 -8.50 -4.62 14.75
N HIS A 711 -7.74 -5.51 14.09
CA HIS A 711 -7.33 -6.79 14.65
C HIS A 711 -6.52 -6.62 15.95
N SER A 712 -5.50 -5.75 15.95
CA SER A 712 -4.72 -5.44 17.17
C SER A 712 -5.59 -4.84 18.28
N TYR A 713 -6.57 -4.00 17.93
CA TYR A 713 -7.50 -3.43 18.90
C TYR A 713 -8.43 -4.49 19.52
N ILE A 714 -9.01 -5.37 18.71
CA ILE A 714 -9.86 -6.48 19.20
C ILE A 714 -9.04 -7.44 20.08
N LEU A 715 -7.80 -7.72 19.70
CA LEU A 715 -6.89 -8.52 20.52
C LEU A 715 -6.56 -7.84 21.86
N LEU A 716 -6.37 -6.51 21.86
CA LEU A 716 -6.16 -5.74 23.10
C LEU A 716 -7.38 -5.85 24.01
N LEU A 717 -8.59 -5.66 23.47
CA LEU A 717 -9.84 -5.76 24.21
C LEU A 717 -10.05 -7.17 24.79
N GLY A 718 -9.92 -8.20 23.95
CA GLY A 718 -10.11 -9.58 24.38
C GLY A 718 -9.08 -10.03 25.42
N TYR A 719 -7.81 -9.63 25.26
CA TYR A 719 -6.74 -9.99 26.19
C TYR A 719 -6.98 -9.44 27.60
N TRP A 720 -7.49 -8.21 27.73
CA TRP A 720 -7.72 -7.54 29.01
C TRP A 720 -9.17 -7.68 29.52
N GLY A 721 -9.91 -8.68 29.04
CA GLY A 721 -11.26 -8.99 29.52
C GLY A 721 -12.30 -7.91 29.23
N ARG A 722 -12.14 -7.20 28.10
CA ARG A 722 -13.06 -6.17 27.59
C ARG A 722 -13.83 -6.64 26.37
N ALA A 723 -14.19 -7.92 26.32
CA ALA A 723 -14.86 -8.47 25.14
C ALA A 723 -16.25 -7.85 24.91
N GLU A 724 -16.85 -7.19 25.91
CA GLU A 724 -18.10 -6.42 25.78
C GLU A 724 -18.00 -5.29 24.76
N GLU A 725 -16.79 -4.77 24.49
CA GLU A 725 -16.54 -3.72 23.51
C GLU A 725 -16.29 -4.25 22.09
N ILE A 726 -16.00 -5.55 21.92
CA ILE A 726 -15.69 -6.15 20.61
C ILE A 726 -16.87 -6.01 19.62
N PRO A 727 -18.13 -6.30 20.00
CA PRO A 727 -19.26 -6.09 19.09
C PRO A 727 -19.43 -4.63 18.66
N LEU A 728 -19.13 -3.68 19.55
CA LEU A 728 -19.17 -2.24 19.22
C LEU A 728 -18.04 -1.87 18.25
N ALA A 729 -16.83 -2.40 18.44
CA ALA A 729 -15.72 -2.22 17.52
C ALA A 729 -16.05 -2.77 16.11
N LEU A 730 -16.67 -3.94 16.03
CA LEU A 730 -17.15 -4.51 14.75
C LEU A 730 -18.25 -3.66 14.11
N ALA A 731 -19.14 -3.06 14.92
CA ALA A 731 -20.12 -2.11 14.41
C ALA A 731 -19.45 -0.85 13.83
N TRP A 732 -18.41 -0.32 14.48
CA TRP A 732 -17.63 0.78 13.91
C TRP A 732 -16.98 0.39 12.59
N MET A 733 -16.41 -0.82 12.49
CA MET A 733 -15.86 -1.35 11.23
C MET A 733 -16.93 -1.40 10.12
N ARG A 734 -18.14 -1.89 10.43
CA ARG A 734 -19.29 -1.90 9.48
C ARG A 734 -19.64 -0.50 8.98
N TYR A 735 -19.69 0.47 9.88
CA TYR A 735 -20.03 1.85 9.51
C TYR A 735 -18.93 2.55 8.71
N LEU A 736 -17.66 2.21 8.94
CA LEU A 736 -16.52 2.74 8.20
C LEU A 736 -16.21 1.94 6.92
N ASP A 737 -17.03 0.95 6.59
CA ASP A 737 -16.83 0.00 5.49
C ASP A 737 -15.45 -0.68 5.50
N VAL A 738 -14.93 -0.99 6.71
CA VAL A 738 -13.68 -1.72 6.88
C VAL A 738 -13.98 -3.20 7.04
N ARG A 739 -13.69 -4.00 6.02
CA ARG A 739 -13.89 -5.46 6.07
C ARG A 739 -12.96 -6.11 7.09
N PRO A 740 -13.48 -6.88 8.06
CA PRO A 740 -12.65 -7.61 9.01
C PRO A 740 -11.96 -8.80 8.33
N LEU A 741 -10.71 -9.07 8.71
CA LEU A 741 -10.02 -10.28 8.28
C LEU A 741 -10.70 -11.52 8.89
N ARG A 742 -10.62 -12.68 8.23
CA ARG A 742 -11.14 -13.95 8.76
C ARG A 742 -10.61 -14.23 10.18
N ARG A 743 -9.30 -14.07 10.38
CA ARG A 743 -8.67 -14.20 11.71
C ARG A 743 -9.22 -13.22 12.75
N THR A 744 -9.62 -12.03 12.35
CA THR A 744 -10.22 -11.03 13.25
C THR A 744 -11.60 -11.48 13.71
N LEU A 745 -12.44 -12.00 12.80
CA LEU A 745 -13.76 -12.52 13.13
C LEU A 745 -13.68 -13.73 14.08
N VAL A 746 -12.78 -14.67 13.78
CA VAL A 746 -12.59 -15.87 14.63
C VAL A 746 -12.18 -15.46 16.06
N VAL A 747 -11.20 -14.58 16.18
CA VAL A 747 -10.74 -14.08 17.49
C VAL A 747 -11.84 -13.31 18.21
N ALA A 748 -12.59 -12.46 17.50
CA ALA A 748 -13.69 -11.69 18.07
C ALA A 748 -14.79 -12.61 18.62
N LEU A 749 -15.22 -13.61 17.85
CA LEU A 749 -16.24 -14.57 18.26
C LEU A 749 -15.77 -15.42 19.44
N ALA A 750 -14.51 -15.89 19.41
CA ALA A 750 -13.93 -16.65 20.52
C ALA A 750 -13.95 -15.85 21.84
N TYR A 751 -13.54 -14.58 21.83
CA TYR A 751 -13.58 -13.75 23.04
C TYR A 751 -15.00 -13.46 23.53
N VAL A 752 -15.96 -13.27 22.63
CA VAL A 752 -17.37 -13.04 22.98
C VAL A 752 -17.99 -14.33 23.55
N ALA A 753 -17.65 -15.50 22.99
CA ALA A 753 -18.07 -16.80 23.51
C ALA A 753 -17.52 -17.05 24.92
N ASP A 754 -16.23 -16.78 25.13
CA ASP A 754 -15.54 -16.97 26.42
C ASP A 754 -16.14 -16.14 27.55
N MET A 755 -16.67 -14.94 27.27
CA MET A 755 -17.32 -14.13 28.31
C MET A 755 -18.66 -14.69 28.81
N GLY A 756 -19.25 -15.68 28.12
CA GLY A 756 -20.46 -16.34 28.59
C GLY A 756 -21.65 -15.40 28.78
N GLY A 757 -21.90 -14.54 27.78
CA GLY A 757 -22.97 -13.54 27.81
C GLY A 757 -24.38 -14.10 28.09
N GLN A 758 -25.30 -13.22 28.50
CA GLN A 758 -26.66 -13.62 28.87
C GLN A 758 -27.37 -14.23 27.66
N ARG A 759 -27.81 -15.50 27.79
CA ARG A 759 -28.62 -16.14 26.75
C ARG A 759 -29.92 -15.36 26.58
N MET A 760 -30.22 -15.02 25.32
CA MET A 760 -31.41 -14.25 24.95
C MET A 760 -32.31 -15.12 24.07
N TYR A 761 -33.62 -15.04 24.28
CA TYR A 761 -34.57 -15.77 23.44
C TYR A 761 -34.75 -15.06 22.10
N VAL A 762 -34.29 -15.68 21.01
CA VAL A 762 -34.48 -15.20 19.64
C VAL A 762 -35.62 -15.99 19.01
N ARG A 763 -36.64 -15.28 18.51
CA ARG A 763 -37.83 -15.90 17.92
C ARG A 763 -37.42 -16.81 16.75
N GLY A 764 -37.66 -18.11 16.90
CA GLY A 764 -37.35 -19.13 15.89
C GLY A 764 -36.08 -19.93 16.13
N MET A 765 -35.15 -19.46 16.97
CA MET A 765 -33.90 -20.16 17.31
C MET A 765 -33.79 -20.56 18.79
N GLY A 766 -34.71 -20.10 19.64
CA GLY A 766 -34.70 -20.44 21.06
C GLY A 766 -33.72 -19.56 21.85
N TRP A 767 -33.08 -20.13 22.88
CA TRP A 767 -32.12 -19.42 23.71
C TRP A 767 -30.75 -19.40 23.05
N VAL A 768 -30.34 -18.23 22.59
CA VAL A 768 -29.15 -18.00 21.81
C VAL A 768 -28.12 -17.23 22.64
N GLY A 769 -26.85 -17.64 22.57
CA GLY A 769 -25.74 -16.92 23.20
C GLY A 769 -25.36 -15.64 22.44
N ASP A 770 -24.62 -14.75 23.09
CA ASP A 770 -24.17 -13.50 22.46
C ASP A 770 -23.25 -13.72 21.26
N GLU A 771 -22.43 -14.78 21.28
CA GLU A 771 -21.62 -15.22 20.13
C GLU A 771 -22.50 -15.49 18.89
N GLU A 772 -23.53 -16.31 19.06
CA GLU A 772 -24.41 -16.71 17.96
C GLU A 772 -25.23 -15.53 17.44
N ARG A 773 -25.66 -14.61 18.32
CA ARG A 773 -26.30 -13.36 17.91
C ARG A 773 -25.36 -12.46 17.11
N LEU A 774 -24.10 -12.34 17.55
CA LEU A 774 -23.09 -11.59 16.83
C LEU A 774 -22.80 -12.25 15.48
N ARG A 775 -22.72 -13.59 15.43
CA ARG A 775 -22.55 -14.35 14.18
C ARG A 775 -23.66 -14.06 13.19
N MET A 776 -24.93 -14.09 13.61
CA MET A 776 -26.06 -13.73 12.75
C MET A 776 -25.96 -12.29 12.22
N TRP A 777 -25.57 -11.34 13.08
CA TRP A 777 -25.38 -9.94 12.67
C TRP A 777 -24.21 -9.78 11.68
N LEU A 778 -23.13 -10.54 11.86
CA LEU A 778 -22.00 -10.58 10.95
C LEU A 778 -22.37 -11.20 9.59
N VAL A 779 -23.17 -12.27 9.59
CA VAL A 779 -23.70 -12.89 8.37
C VAL A 779 -24.56 -11.89 7.62
N ASP A 780 -25.49 -11.18 8.28
CA ASP A 780 -26.27 -10.10 7.66
C ASP A 780 -25.38 -9.00 7.05
N TRP A 781 -24.35 -8.56 7.77
CA TRP A 781 -23.43 -7.54 7.28
C TRP A 781 -22.63 -8.03 6.06
N LEU A 782 -22.04 -9.23 6.13
CA LEU A 782 -21.11 -9.73 5.12
C LEU A 782 -21.82 -10.35 3.91
N ASP A 783 -23.00 -10.94 4.08
CA ASP A 783 -23.80 -11.53 3.00
C ASP A 783 -24.72 -10.49 2.32
N GLY A 784 -25.02 -9.37 3.01
CA GLY A 784 -25.92 -8.30 2.57
C GLY A 784 -25.48 -7.54 1.31
N GLY A 785 -24.39 -7.95 0.67
CA GLY A 785 -23.96 -7.49 -0.65
C GLY A 785 -24.62 -8.21 -1.83
N SER A 786 -25.18 -9.42 -1.67
CA SER A 786 -25.52 -10.25 -2.84
C SER A 786 -26.92 -10.89 -2.89
N THR A 787 -27.77 -10.75 -1.87
CA THR A 787 -28.96 -11.64 -1.76
C THR A 787 -30.34 -10.97 -1.70
N HIS A 788 -30.44 -9.64 -1.81
CA HIS A 788 -31.74 -8.95 -1.79
C HIS A 788 -32.22 -8.33 -3.12
N SER A 789 -31.58 -8.65 -4.25
CA SER A 789 -32.19 -8.45 -5.56
C SER A 789 -33.15 -9.60 -5.90
N ASP A 790 -34.44 -9.26 -5.97
CA ASP A 790 -35.54 -9.99 -6.61
C ASP A 790 -35.98 -11.37 -6.06
N VAL A 791 -36.79 -11.33 -5.01
CA VAL A 791 -37.89 -12.30 -4.86
C VAL A 791 -39.21 -11.54 -4.68
N SER A 792 -39.92 -11.28 -5.79
CA SER A 792 -41.40 -11.31 -5.86
C SER A 792 -41.99 -10.96 -7.24
N VAL A 793 -41.92 -11.86 -8.24
CA VAL A 793 -43.05 -12.10 -9.19
C VAL A 793 -43.02 -13.56 -9.65
N GLN A 794 -44.13 -14.28 -9.48
CA GLN A 794 -44.34 -15.65 -9.96
C GLN A 794 -44.42 -15.71 -11.51
N GLY A 795 -43.62 -16.57 -12.13
CA GLY A 795 -43.75 -16.99 -13.53
C GLY A 795 -42.83 -18.18 -13.85
N PRO A 796 -43.27 -19.23 -14.57
CA PRO A 796 -42.47 -20.44 -14.78
C PRO A 796 -41.64 -20.38 -16.08
N LEU A 797 -40.44 -20.98 -16.00
CA LEU A 797 -39.55 -21.48 -17.10
C LEU A 797 -38.76 -20.45 -17.93
N ASN A 798 -37.45 -20.32 -17.68
CA ASN A 798 -36.36 -20.98 -18.43
C ASN A 798 -34.98 -20.42 -18.01
N GLY A 799 -33.99 -21.31 -17.94
CA GLY A 799 -32.66 -21.05 -17.41
C GLY A 799 -31.72 -20.24 -18.31
N GLY A 800 -30.72 -19.64 -17.67
CA GLY A 800 -29.56 -19.00 -18.27
C GLY A 800 -28.73 -18.30 -17.18
N GLU A 801 -27.49 -18.74 -17.00
CA GLU A 801 -26.52 -18.32 -15.99
C GLU A 801 -26.28 -16.81 -15.95
N SER A 802 -26.22 -16.25 -14.74
CA SER A 802 -25.80 -14.87 -14.48
C SER A 802 -24.90 -14.84 -13.25
N GLN A 803 -23.62 -14.52 -13.44
CA GLN A 803 -22.64 -14.24 -12.38
C GLN A 803 -21.72 -13.08 -12.83
N MET A 804 -21.32 -12.28 -11.84
CA MET A 804 -20.22 -11.30 -11.83
C MET A 804 -20.56 -9.84 -12.18
N LEU A 805 -21.14 -9.14 -11.19
CA LEU A 805 -20.82 -7.75 -10.87
C LEU A 805 -20.89 -7.64 -9.34
N ASP A 806 -19.84 -7.10 -8.69
CA ASP A 806 -19.88 -6.27 -7.46
C ASP A 806 -18.51 -6.21 -6.76
N GLU A 807 -17.58 -5.39 -7.29
CA GLU A 807 -16.32 -4.96 -6.63
C GLU A 807 -16.29 -3.43 -6.39
N GLU A 808 -17.43 -2.74 -6.50
CA GLU A 808 -17.43 -1.29 -6.77
C GLU A 808 -17.34 -0.36 -5.54
N ASN A 809 -17.33 -0.87 -4.29
CA ASN A 809 -17.53 0.00 -3.11
C ASN A 809 -16.33 0.23 -2.16
N ASP A 810 -15.21 -0.48 -2.29
CA ASP A 810 -14.02 -0.31 -1.41
C ASP A 810 -13.23 1.02 -1.65
N ASN A 811 -13.76 1.95 -2.44
CA ASN A 811 -12.96 2.89 -3.22
C ASN A 811 -12.90 4.33 -2.67
N GLU A 812 -13.82 4.75 -1.79
CA GLU A 812 -13.87 6.16 -1.35
C GLU A 812 -12.91 6.48 -0.19
N LEU A 813 -12.77 5.58 0.78
CA LEU A 813 -11.79 5.72 1.86
C LEU A 813 -10.34 5.58 1.33
N GLY A 814 -10.15 4.70 0.34
CA GLY A 814 -8.90 4.55 -0.42
C GLY A 814 -8.51 5.84 -1.16
N ARG A 815 -9.48 6.51 -1.82
CA ARG A 815 -9.27 7.81 -2.50
C ARG A 815 -8.86 8.93 -1.53
N TYR A 816 -9.39 8.96 -0.31
CA TYR A 816 -8.93 9.94 0.68
C TYR A 816 -7.51 9.65 1.18
N ARG A 817 -7.16 8.35 1.35
CA ARG A 817 -5.81 7.90 1.74
C ARG A 817 -4.76 8.29 0.72
N GLU A 818 -5.01 8.07 -0.58
CA GLU A 818 -4.08 8.45 -1.65
C GLU A 818 -3.88 9.97 -1.76
N ASN A 819 -4.96 10.75 -1.64
CA ASN A 819 -4.90 12.22 -1.72
C ASN A 819 -4.14 12.90 -0.56
N MET A 820 -4.00 12.23 0.59
CA MET A 820 -3.19 12.71 1.73
C MET A 820 -1.70 12.36 1.57
N VAL A 821 -1.39 11.18 0.99
CA VAL A 821 -0.01 10.68 0.80
C VAL A 821 0.69 11.37 -0.37
N ASP A 822 -0.04 11.76 -1.41
CA ASP A 822 0.48 12.38 -2.64
C ASP A 822 1.09 13.79 -2.48
N LYS A 823 1.09 14.35 -1.27
CA LYS A 823 1.77 15.62 -0.99
C LYS A 823 3.26 15.51 -0.64
N ASP A 824 3.81 14.32 -0.38
CA ASP A 824 5.24 14.23 0.01
C ASP A 824 6.01 12.94 -0.38
N GLN A 825 5.45 11.98 -1.13
CA GLN A 825 6.17 10.73 -1.43
C GLN A 825 6.07 10.27 -2.89
N GLY A 826 7.08 10.59 -3.69
CA GLY A 826 7.41 9.86 -4.92
C GLY A 826 8.40 8.73 -4.63
N ALA A 827 8.14 7.52 -5.15
CA ALA A 827 9.02 6.33 -5.12
C ALA A 827 8.92 5.35 -3.92
N GLY A 828 7.76 5.17 -3.27
CA GLY A 828 7.61 4.22 -2.15
C GLY A 828 6.52 3.13 -2.25
N GLN A 829 5.64 3.18 -3.26
CA GLN A 829 4.40 2.38 -3.27
C GLN A 829 4.58 0.90 -3.64
N HIS A 830 5.60 0.53 -4.42
CA HIS A 830 5.77 -0.87 -4.89
C HIS A 830 6.05 -1.86 -3.74
N ASP A 831 6.87 -1.47 -2.75
CA ASP A 831 7.22 -2.39 -1.64
C ASP A 831 6.10 -2.57 -0.59
N GLN A 832 5.19 -1.59 -0.43
CA GLN A 832 4.05 -1.74 0.50
C GLN A 832 3.04 -2.76 -0.03
N GLN A 833 2.87 -2.80 -1.35
CA GLN A 833 2.02 -3.77 -2.01
C GLN A 833 2.59 -5.18 -1.92
N GLU A 834 3.92 -5.38 -2.00
CA GLU A 834 4.54 -6.72 -1.94
C GLU A 834 4.63 -7.34 -0.52
N GLU A 835 4.72 -6.54 0.56
CA GLU A 835 4.52 -7.06 1.93
C GLU A 835 3.04 -7.43 2.20
N GLU A 836 2.08 -6.79 1.52
CA GLU A 836 0.65 -7.19 1.53
C GLU A 836 0.43 -8.45 0.67
N GLU A 837 1.02 -8.51 -0.53
CA GLU A 837 0.91 -9.63 -1.49
C GLU A 837 1.54 -10.92 -0.95
N THR A 838 2.63 -10.87 -0.17
CA THR A 838 3.25 -12.10 0.38
C THR A 838 2.46 -12.74 1.53
N VAL A 839 1.50 -12.02 2.13
CA VAL A 839 0.52 -12.62 3.06
C VAL A 839 -0.72 -13.10 2.30
N GLU A 840 -1.07 -12.45 1.19
CA GLU A 840 -2.18 -12.87 0.31
C GLU A 840 -1.81 -14.04 -0.63
N GLU A 841 -0.54 -14.20 -1.05
CA GLU A 841 -0.08 -15.33 -1.89
C GLU A 841 -0.04 -16.67 -1.13
N GLU A 842 0.09 -16.68 0.21
CA GLU A 842 -0.13 -17.90 1.01
C GLU A 842 -1.62 -18.23 1.21
N GLU A 843 -2.53 -17.28 0.94
CA GLU A 843 -3.97 -17.45 0.99
C GLU A 843 -4.57 -17.19 -0.41
N GLY A 844 -4.23 -18.04 -1.38
CA GLY A 844 -4.86 -18.00 -2.70
C GLY A 844 -6.39 -17.99 -2.58
N GLU A 845 -7.05 -17.19 -3.44
CA GLU A 845 -8.51 -16.97 -3.52
C GLU A 845 -9.33 -18.29 -3.51
N GLU A 846 -9.49 -18.88 -2.33
CA GLU A 846 -10.50 -19.88 -2.08
C GLU A 846 -11.83 -19.15 -1.99
N ARG A 847 -12.63 -19.34 -3.04
CA ARG A 847 -14.06 -19.01 -3.09
C ARG A 847 -14.69 -19.32 -1.73
N TRP A 848 -15.10 -18.28 -1.01
CA TRP A 848 -15.65 -18.33 0.34
C TRP A 848 -16.72 -19.42 0.50
N SER A 849 -16.37 -20.59 1.05
CA SER A 849 -17.35 -21.46 1.71
C SER A 849 -17.50 -20.95 3.14
N LEU A 850 -18.52 -20.11 3.37
CA LEU A 850 -18.69 -19.23 4.54
C LEU A 850 -18.94 -19.92 5.90
N VAL A 851 -18.72 -21.22 6.02
CA VAL A 851 -18.87 -21.94 7.29
C VAL A 851 -17.72 -22.95 7.40
N PRO A 852 -16.74 -22.79 8.31
CA PRO A 852 -16.01 -23.97 8.77
C PRO A 852 -17.08 -24.93 9.27
N GLY A 853 -17.15 -26.14 8.68
CA GLY A 853 -18.22 -27.07 9.01
C GLY A 853 -18.32 -27.23 10.52
N GLU A 854 -19.51 -27.51 11.07
CA GLU A 854 -19.68 -27.71 12.53
C GLU A 854 -18.62 -28.69 13.09
N SER A 855 -18.17 -29.64 12.27
CA SER A 855 -17.03 -30.53 12.54
C SER A 855 -15.68 -29.83 12.67
N GLU A 856 -15.33 -28.87 11.83
CA GLU A 856 -14.04 -28.15 11.91
C GLU A 856 -14.00 -27.20 13.10
N VAL A 857 -15.10 -26.49 13.38
CA VAL A 857 -15.22 -25.65 14.57
C VAL A 857 -15.22 -26.52 15.83
N ALA A 858 -15.95 -27.63 15.84
CA ALA A 858 -15.94 -28.57 16.95
C ALA A 858 -14.58 -29.25 17.13
N ASP A 859 -13.86 -29.58 16.05
CA ASP A 859 -12.51 -30.16 16.12
C ASP A 859 -11.51 -29.12 16.63
N TRP A 860 -11.65 -27.85 16.26
CA TRP A 860 -10.79 -26.78 16.75
C TRP A 860 -11.08 -26.40 18.20
N ILE A 861 -12.36 -26.31 18.60
CA ILE A 861 -12.79 -26.13 20.00
C ILE A 861 -12.35 -27.34 20.83
N ARG A 862 -12.48 -28.57 20.31
CA ARG A 862 -11.98 -29.78 20.98
C ARG A 862 -10.46 -29.74 21.09
N HIS A 863 -9.73 -29.29 20.06
CA HIS A 863 -8.28 -29.16 20.13
C HIS A 863 -7.83 -28.09 21.13
N LEU A 864 -8.55 -26.96 21.23
CA LEU A 864 -8.30 -25.92 22.23
C LEU A 864 -8.72 -26.34 23.64
N SER A 865 -9.80 -27.10 23.78
CA SER A 865 -10.27 -27.70 25.04
C SER A 865 -9.31 -28.78 25.52
N GLU A 866 -8.88 -29.70 24.65
CA GLU A 866 -7.85 -30.70 24.94
C GLU A 866 -6.50 -30.06 25.25
N ARG A 867 -6.15 -28.96 24.59
CA ARG A 867 -4.95 -28.18 24.90
C ARG A 867 -5.12 -27.47 26.24
N GLY A 868 -6.32 -27.01 26.60
CA GLY A 868 -6.66 -26.47 27.92
C GLY A 868 -6.63 -27.52 29.03
N GLU A 869 -7.11 -28.72 28.77
CA GLU A 869 -7.07 -29.88 29.67
C GLU A 869 -5.63 -30.38 29.86
N ARG A 870 -4.82 -30.43 28.80
CA ARG A 870 -3.36 -30.70 28.89
C ARG A 870 -2.54 -29.55 29.51
N MET A 871 -3.13 -28.36 29.63
CA MET A 871 -2.53 -27.22 30.35
C MET A 871 -2.96 -27.16 31.82
N THR A 872 -3.95 -27.97 32.23
CA THR A 872 -4.49 -28.03 33.60
C THR A 872 -4.19 -29.36 34.31
N ALA A 873 -3.95 -30.45 33.56
CA ALA A 873 -3.30 -31.68 34.01
C ALA A 873 -1.78 -31.57 33.92
#